data_AF-A0AA38Y5X2-F1
#
_entry.id   AF-A0AA38Y5X2-F1
#
_cell.length_a   1.000
_cell.length_b   1.000
_cell.length_c   1.000
_cell.angle_alpha   90.00
_cell.angle_beta   90.00
_cell.angle_gamma   90.00
#
_symmetry.space_group_name_H-M   'P 1'
#
loop_
_entity.id
_entity.type
_entity.pdbx_description
1 polymer ?
#
loop_
_entity_poly.entity_id
_entity_poly.type
_entity_poly.pdbx_seq_one_letter_code
_entity_poly.pdbx_strand_id
1 'polypeptide(L)'
;MNHLTKQIGHDTTSISPSPEQDVADDHHPTTFRRYLGEASDIRFFHAVESAFCQQSESGQQEDDPEARVESYEQDGPRQQFLEQSQGPLPPRASADNFVDIYFSTIHIAYPFVSEPDFRQTYESFWRSDSLEGFRGPWLSLLVTIFAIGSCYVGIAEAEGRTSNPQTSRQHQRHFDRAIAIAQNYSSNHTVDHICALLAQCFYLLATCQTDRCWTTLGSAVRIAQSIGLHVEDAHRTGVGNTLPSPEMCRRVWYSIFVLDRLLALQLGRPPAISEAGFDVQLPSQQSDVDFANSTGQYGMHETDWVGDYFIAMIKFSEIIGRVFESLSILLVASICVDLDSDKEIFKDTDWTAVDEDAEVCLKVCQALSSNSNAARLASDMMQRLKKTRTISKVLKNLILTRGDLFTLGETMNCVAIGVVPTAENGFGNITDTLPSGDLFQATMLSQLDSTGLSQESFNLMYQTMPYEVSEPVMSFQRLDSRGKPTVQVEVETKDGKFRALVPSGASKGDYEAIELRDGGEAYGGAGVQKAVQNVQETIGPALLEKQYDLEMGLKEIDSFMIKLDGSSDKSHLGANAILGVSMACARACAAAKKLPLYDFLASELQSSPKHHIVPVPFFNVLNGGVHSGNTMAFQEFMIAPTGANSITQGIQWATEVYQTLRSIIIKKFGTAAIGIGDEGGFAPPITQPTEALDLIMSAIKGAGHEGKINIGIDPASSEFFGDGHYDLGFKSNKPSKLSSTELADLYRSLVDKYPIVLLEDPFAQDDWESWKFFHVVSKIDNIEVVGDDLLATNLIRIEKAAEVDACDSLLLKVNQIGTVSESLAATKRAYELGWVVFVSHRSGETTDDFIADLAVGIGCGHLKAGAPCRGERVAKYNRLMDIEEELQARKVGSSYAGESFRYAYSQAKFA
;
A
#
# COMPACT_ATOMS: atom_id res chain seq x y z
N MET A 1 -39.89 -42.33 -36.54
CA MET A 1 -38.96 -43.21 -37.29
C MET A 1 -38.88 -42.79 -38.78
N ASN A 2 -38.65 -41.49 -39.09
CA ASN A 2 -38.48 -41.00 -40.47
C ASN A 2 -37.81 -39.61 -40.60
N HIS A 3 -37.19 -39.05 -39.54
CA HIS A 3 -36.72 -37.64 -39.56
C HIS A 3 -35.20 -37.43 -39.49
N LEU A 4 -34.38 -38.50 -39.51
CA LEU A 4 -32.91 -38.40 -39.37
C LEU A 4 -32.13 -39.02 -40.53
N THR A 5 -32.77 -39.29 -41.67
CA THR A 5 -32.13 -40.02 -42.78
C THR A 5 -31.88 -39.19 -44.04
N LYS A 6 -31.76 -37.86 -43.96
CA LYS A 6 -31.36 -37.04 -45.12
C LYS A 6 -30.71 -35.73 -44.70
N GLN A 7 -29.38 -35.73 -44.53
CA GLN A 7 -28.52 -34.59 -44.94
C GLN A 7 -27.02 -34.91 -44.83
N ILE A 8 -26.55 -35.98 -45.47
CA ILE A 8 -25.22 -35.97 -46.12
C ILE A 8 -25.38 -36.66 -47.48
N GLY A 9 -25.11 -35.91 -48.57
CA GLY A 9 -24.76 -36.42 -49.91
C GLY A 9 -25.86 -36.48 -50.98
N HIS A 10 -26.04 -35.41 -51.77
CA HIS A 10 -25.59 -35.40 -53.18
C HIS A 10 -25.90 -34.07 -53.90
N ASP A 11 -24.98 -33.73 -54.81
CA ASP A 11 -24.83 -32.54 -55.65
C ASP A 11 -26.08 -32.04 -56.39
N THR A 12 -26.24 -30.71 -56.49
CA THR A 12 -26.02 -29.93 -57.74
C THR A 12 -26.52 -28.48 -57.61
N THR A 13 -25.64 -27.54 -57.98
CA THR A 13 -25.94 -26.22 -58.58
C THR A 13 -26.89 -25.24 -57.86
N SER A 14 -26.32 -24.34 -57.06
CA SER A 14 -26.38 -22.86 -57.21
C SER A 14 -26.03 -22.22 -55.86
N ILE A 15 -24.80 -21.71 -55.76
CA ILE A 15 -24.38 -20.88 -54.63
C ILE A 15 -25.08 -19.54 -54.79
N SER A 16 -26.07 -19.28 -53.95
CA SER A 16 -26.44 -17.93 -53.57
C SER A 16 -25.63 -17.59 -52.30
N PRO A 17 -25.07 -16.37 -52.19
CA PRO A 17 -24.24 -16.02 -51.04
C PRO A 17 -25.09 -15.99 -49.76
N SER A 18 -24.54 -16.54 -48.68
CA SER A 18 -25.09 -16.47 -47.32
C SER A 18 -24.99 -15.05 -46.76
N PRO A 19 -25.77 -14.68 -45.72
CA PRO A 19 -26.09 -13.30 -45.36
C PRO A 19 -24.99 -12.62 -44.51
N GLU A 20 -23.77 -12.54 -45.03
CA GLU A 20 -22.71 -11.68 -44.47
C GLU A 20 -22.65 -10.29 -45.14
N GLN A 21 -23.72 -9.86 -45.83
CA GLN A 21 -23.70 -8.58 -46.56
C GLN A 21 -24.73 -7.52 -46.16
N ASP A 22 -25.61 -7.71 -45.18
CA ASP A 22 -26.54 -6.65 -44.77
C ASP A 22 -26.80 -6.64 -43.25
N VAL A 23 -25.76 -6.35 -42.45
CA VAL A 23 -25.83 -5.47 -41.26
C VAL A 23 -24.46 -4.81 -41.08
N ALA A 24 -24.01 -4.09 -42.10
CA ALA A 24 -22.92 -3.12 -41.98
C ALA A 24 -23.54 -1.73 -41.82
N ASP A 25 -24.21 -1.52 -40.70
CA ASP A 25 -24.62 -0.19 -40.25
C ASP A 25 -24.85 -0.23 -38.73
N ASP A 26 -23.79 -0.53 -37.98
CA ASP A 26 -23.72 -0.13 -36.58
C ASP A 26 -22.83 1.12 -36.53
N HIS A 27 -23.48 2.26 -36.30
CA HIS A 27 -22.84 3.49 -35.89
C HIS A 27 -21.84 3.19 -34.77
N HIS A 28 -20.54 3.17 -35.10
CA HIS A 28 -19.49 3.16 -34.11
C HIS A 28 -19.75 4.30 -33.13
N PRO A 29 -19.99 4.03 -31.83
CA PRO A 29 -19.89 5.06 -30.83
C PRO A 29 -18.43 5.53 -30.89
N THR A 30 -18.27 6.79 -31.26
CA THR A 30 -17.03 7.55 -31.25
C THR A 30 -16.51 7.63 -29.81
N THR A 31 -15.96 6.55 -29.27
CA THR A 31 -15.20 6.51 -28.01
C THR A 31 -14.56 5.13 -27.75
N PHE A 32 -13.82 4.58 -28.71
CA PHE A 32 -12.81 3.56 -28.37
C PHE A 32 -11.61 4.26 -27.70
N ARG A 33 -11.71 4.49 -26.39
CA ARG A 33 -10.55 4.85 -25.57
C ARG A 33 -9.64 3.62 -25.54
N ARG A 34 -8.54 3.74 -26.28
CA ARG A 34 -7.32 2.93 -26.33
C ARG A 34 -7.19 1.85 -25.25
N TYR A 35 -6.83 0.66 -25.75
CA TYR A 35 -6.23 -0.56 -25.19
C TYR A 35 -5.22 -0.44 -24.01
N LEU A 36 -5.04 0.73 -23.38
CA LEU A 36 -3.89 1.02 -22.53
C LEU A 36 -4.31 1.99 -21.41
N GLY A 37 -4.52 1.44 -20.20
CA GLY A 37 -4.59 2.21 -18.96
C GLY A 37 -3.31 3.01 -18.68
N GLU A 38 -3.27 3.77 -17.59
CA GLU A 38 -2.11 4.64 -17.27
C GLU A 38 -0.77 3.90 -17.12
N ALA A 39 -0.80 2.57 -16.91
CA ALA A 39 0.37 1.73 -16.66
C ALA A 39 1.08 1.17 -17.92
N SER A 40 0.64 1.50 -19.15
CA SER A 40 1.20 0.88 -20.34
C SER A 40 2.52 1.51 -20.82
N ASP A 41 3.52 0.65 -21.07
CA ASP A 41 4.82 1.03 -21.65
C ASP A 41 4.70 1.67 -23.05
N ILE A 42 3.58 1.48 -23.74
CA ILE A 42 3.32 2.12 -25.04
C ILE A 42 3.05 3.62 -24.87
N ARG A 43 2.45 4.08 -23.75
CA ARG A 43 2.38 5.54 -23.48
C ARG A 43 3.77 6.11 -23.25
N PHE A 44 4.65 5.38 -22.55
CA PHE A 44 6.05 5.78 -22.41
C PHE A 44 6.71 5.84 -23.79
N PHE A 45 6.54 4.84 -24.65
CA PHE A 45 7.07 4.87 -26.01
C PHE A 45 6.53 6.02 -26.87
N HIS A 46 5.22 6.32 -26.81
CA HIS A 46 4.64 7.46 -27.52
C HIS A 46 5.06 8.81 -26.93
N ALA A 47 5.25 8.91 -25.62
CA ALA A 47 5.81 10.09 -24.96
C ALA A 47 7.28 10.29 -25.34
N VAL A 48 8.03 9.20 -25.48
CA VAL A 48 9.42 9.16 -25.95
C VAL A 48 9.50 9.52 -27.43
N GLU A 49 8.67 8.96 -28.31
CA GLU A 49 8.55 9.36 -29.72
C GLU A 49 8.18 10.84 -29.86
N SER A 50 7.20 11.31 -29.08
CA SER A 50 6.80 12.72 -29.07
C SER A 50 7.92 13.64 -28.60
N ALA A 51 8.76 13.17 -27.66
CA ALA A 51 9.94 13.89 -27.20
C ALA A 51 11.09 13.87 -28.23
N PHE A 52 11.21 12.80 -29.04
CA PHE A 52 12.21 12.69 -30.10
C PHE A 52 11.81 13.41 -31.41
N CYS A 53 10.51 13.58 -31.69
CA CYS A 53 10.02 14.25 -32.90
C CYS A 53 9.97 15.79 -32.83
N GLN A 54 10.36 16.43 -31.71
CA GLN A 54 10.42 17.91 -31.62
C GLN A 54 11.62 18.57 -32.34
N GLN A 55 12.29 17.86 -33.26
CA GLN A 55 13.30 18.45 -34.16
C GLN A 55 13.02 18.16 -35.64
N SER A 56 11.80 18.45 -36.11
CA SER A 56 11.57 18.76 -37.53
C SER A 56 10.18 19.35 -37.74
N GLU A 57 10.06 20.68 -37.72
CA GLU A 57 8.90 21.35 -38.30
C GLU A 57 9.12 21.58 -39.80
N SER A 58 8.33 20.92 -40.64
CA SER A 58 7.69 21.53 -41.82
C SER A 58 6.84 20.50 -42.58
N GLY A 59 5.52 20.59 -42.46
CA GLY A 59 4.58 19.85 -43.30
C GLY A 59 3.21 19.71 -42.66
N GLN A 60 2.25 20.53 -43.10
CA GLN A 60 0.84 20.21 -42.90
C GLN A 60 0.53 18.91 -43.66
N GLN A 61 0.21 17.86 -42.93
CA GLN A 61 -0.40 16.66 -43.49
C GLN A 61 -1.49 16.23 -42.52
N GLU A 62 -2.73 16.19 -43.02
CA GLU A 62 -3.88 15.65 -42.31
C GLU A 62 -3.55 14.25 -41.79
N ASP A 63 -3.84 13.99 -40.50
CA ASP A 63 -3.71 12.67 -39.90
C ASP A 63 -4.55 11.67 -40.72
N ASP A 64 -3.85 10.83 -41.49
CA ASP A 64 -4.41 9.64 -42.11
C ASP A 64 -4.71 8.62 -40.99
N PRO A 65 -5.98 8.29 -40.69
CA PRO A 65 -6.32 7.32 -39.67
C PRO A 65 -5.94 5.88 -40.05
N GLU A 66 -5.40 5.64 -41.25
CA GLU A 66 -5.11 4.30 -41.80
C GLU A 66 -3.64 3.86 -41.71
N ALA A 67 -2.86 4.32 -40.73
CA ALA A 67 -1.60 3.66 -40.36
C ALA A 67 -1.89 2.32 -39.64
N ARG A 68 -2.47 1.37 -40.38
CA ARG A 68 -2.58 -0.05 -40.05
C ARG A 68 -1.18 -0.60 -39.81
N VAL A 69 -0.92 -1.13 -38.61
CA VAL A 69 -0.10 -2.34 -38.56
C VAL A 69 -0.96 -3.39 -39.24
N GLU A 70 -0.65 -3.70 -40.50
CA GLU A 70 -1.18 -4.90 -41.15
C GLU A 70 -0.94 -6.05 -40.18
N SER A 71 -2.02 -6.52 -39.55
CA SER A 71 -2.04 -7.78 -38.86
C SER A 71 -1.44 -8.82 -39.80
N TYR A 72 -0.64 -9.73 -39.24
CA TYR A 72 -0.21 -10.94 -39.93
C TYR A 72 -1.43 -11.83 -40.22
N GLU A 73 -2.36 -11.36 -41.05
CA GLU A 73 -3.41 -12.13 -41.69
C GLU A 73 -2.72 -12.98 -42.76
N GLN A 74 -2.27 -14.16 -42.35
CA GLN A 74 -2.22 -15.27 -43.27
C GLN A 74 -3.60 -15.90 -43.27
N ASP A 75 -4.34 -15.72 -44.37
CA ASP A 75 -5.50 -16.54 -44.69
C ASP A 75 -5.09 -18.03 -44.62
N GLY A 76 -5.48 -18.68 -43.52
CA GLY A 76 -5.40 -20.12 -43.39
C GLY A 76 -6.41 -20.81 -44.34
N PRO A 77 -6.13 -22.03 -44.82
CA PRO A 77 -6.92 -22.67 -45.85
C PRO A 77 -8.37 -22.90 -45.36
N ARG A 78 -9.33 -22.23 -46.01
CA ARG A 78 -10.76 -22.49 -45.87
C ARG A 78 -11.15 -23.78 -46.60
N GLN A 79 -12.04 -24.53 -45.96
CA GLN A 79 -12.87 -25.62 -46.52
C GLN A 79 -12.10 -26.84 -47.10
N GLN A 80 -11.88 -27.88 -46.29
CA GLN A 80 -11.95 -29.27 -46.80
C GLN A 80 -11.96 -30.43 -45.78
N PHE A 81 -11.87 -30.20 -44.45
CA PHE A 81 -11.67 -31.30 -43.49
C PHE A 81 -12.90 -31.81 -42.71
N LEU A 82 -14.10 -31.24 -42.92
CA LEU A 82 -15.25 -31.45 -42.03
C LEU A 82 -16.15 -32.67 -42.32
N GLU A 83 -15.87 -33.49 -43.35
CA GLU A 83 -16.78 -34.59 -43.72
C GLU A 83 -16.43 -35.97 -43.14
N GLN A 84 -15.29 -36.16 -42.48
CA GLN A 84 -14.82 -37.52 -42.11
C GLN A 84 -15.00 -37.95 -40.63
N SER A 85 -15.52 -37.11 -39.73
CA SER A 85 -15.56 -37.42 -38.28
C SER A 85 -16.93 -37.34 -37.58
N GLN A 86 -18.05 -37.17 -38.29
CA GLN A 86 -19.35 -36.89 -37.66
C GLN A 86 -20.08 -38.14 -37.14
N GLY A 87 -20.09 -38.33 -35.82
CA GLY A 87 -21.12 -39.12 -35.13
C GLY A 87 -22.33 -38.26 -34.71
N PRO A 88 -23.51 -38.86 -34.46
CA PRO A 88 -24.68 -38.13 -34.00
C PRO A 88 -24.44 -37.43 -32.65
N LEU A 89 -25.11 -36.31 -32.41
CA LEU A 89 -25.16 -35.69 -31.07
C LEU A 89 -25.78 -36.65 -30.05
N PRO A 90 -25.44 -36.54 -28.76
CA PRO A 90 -26.04 -37.39 -27.74
C PRO A 90 -27.56 -37.18 -27.68
N PRO A 91 -28.35 -38.20 -27.30
CA PRO A 91 -29.78 -38.01 -27.04
C PRO A 91 -30.02 -36.91 -26.02
N ARG A 92 -31.10 -36.14 -26.15
CA ARG A 92 -31.40 -34.99 -25.25
C ARG A 92 -31.32 -35.35 -23.77
N ALA A 93 -31.87 -36.49 -23.36
CA ALA A 93 -31.78 -36.94 -21.97
C ALA A 93 -30.34 -37.10 -21.46
N SER A 94 -29.43 -37.58 -22.30
CA SER A 94 -28.00 -37.67 -21.97
C SER A 94 -27.33 -36.30 -22.00
N ALA A 95 -27.70 -35.45 -22.95
CA ALA A 95 -27.19 -34.08 -23.06
C ALA A 95 -27.56 -33.22 -21.85
N ASP A 96 -28.82 -33.32 -21.38
CA ASP A 96 -29.32 -32.62 -20.18
C ASP A 96 -28.49 -33.05 -18.96
N ASN A 97 -28.29 -34.35 -18.78
CA ASN A 97 -27.45 -34.90 -17.72
C ASN A 97 -25.99 -34.40 -17.81
N PHE A 98 -25.40 -34.30 -18.99
CA PHE A 98 -24.04 -33.78 -19.14
C PHE A 98 -23.92 -32.29 -18.80
N VAL A 99 -24.93 -31.50 -19.17
CA VAL A 99 -25.00 -30.07 -18.81
C VAL A 99 -25.14 -29.91 -17.30
N ASP A 100 -26.00 -30.70 -16.66
CA ASP A 100 -26.19 -30.67 -15.20
C ASP A 100 -24.92 -31.08 -14.45
N ILE A 101 -24.18 -32.08 -14.95
CA ILE A 101 -22.87 -32.45 -14.40
C ILE A 101 -21.89 -31.28 -14.47
N TYR A 102 -21.82 -30.57 -15.60
CA TYR A 102 -20.90 -29.43 -15.71
C TYR A 102 -21.21 -28.32 -14.69
N PHE A 103 -22.49 -27.93 -14.58
CA PHE A 103 -22.90 -26.87 -13.66
C PHE A 103 -22.79 -27.27 -12.17
N SER A 104 -22.89 -28.56 -11.86
CA SER A 104 -22.71 -29.07 -10.49
C SER A 104 -21.27 -29.45 -10.13
N THR A 105 -20.31 -29.36 -11.05
CA THR A 105 -18.90 -29.74 -10.81
C THR A 105 -17.95 -28.58 -11.09
N ILE A 106 -17.80 -28.18 -12.35
CA ILE A 106 -16.81 -27.19 -12.78
C ILE A 106 -17.27 -25.77 -12.45
N HIS A 107 -18.54 -25.46 -12.73
CA HIS A 107 -19.08 -24.09 -12.60
C HIS A 107 -18.99 -23.55 -11.17
N ILE A 108 -19.15 -24.42 -10.16
CA ILE A 108 -19.08 -24.05 -8.73
C ILE A 108 -17.70 -23.47 -8.39
N ALA A 109 -16.63 -24.04 -8.93
CA ALA A 109 -15.26 -23.60 -8.69
C ALA A 109 -14.78 -22.53 -9.69
N TYR A 110 -15.31 -22.54 -10.91
CA TYR A 110 -14.89 -21.69 -12.02
C TYR A 110 -16.11 -21.15 -12.78
N PRO A 111 -16.71 -20.04 -12.30
CA PRO A 111 -17.99 -19.56 -12.80
C PRO A 111 -17.85 -18.66 -14.02
N PHE A 112 -17.23 -19.18 -15.08
CA PHE A 112 -16.98 -18.45 -16.33
C PHE A 112 -18.10 -18.58 -17.37
N VAL A 113 -19.21 -19.25 -17.04
CA VAL A 113 -20.39 -19.40 -17.91
C VAL A 113 -21.63 -18.96 -17.13
N SER A 114 -22.40 -18.01 -17.66
CA SER A 114 -23.72 -17.68 -17.09
C SER A 114 -24.68 -18.88 -17.26
N GLU A 115 -25.01 -19.58 -16.16
CA GLU A 115 -25.94 -20.72 -16.22
C GLU A 115 -27.30 -20.35 -16.83
N PRO A 116 -27.94 -19.22 -16.45
CA PRO A 116 -29.22 -18.81 -17.02
C PRO A 116 -29.16 -18.59 -18.55
N ASP A 117 -28.16 -17.84 -19.02
CA ASP A 117 -28.02 -17.50 -20.44
C ASP A 117 -27.67 -18.75 -21.28
N PHE A 118 -26.83 -19.62 -20.72
CA PHE A 118 -26.46 -20.88 -21.36
C PHE A 118 -27.68 -21.79 -21.49
N ARG A 119 -28.45 -22.00 -20.41
CA ARG A 119 -29.64 -22.87 -20.43
C ARG A 119 -30.74 -22.32 -21.35
N GLN A 120 -30.90 -21.01 -21.43
CA GLN A 120 -31.83 -20.39 -22.38
C GLN A 120 -31.45 -20.68 -23.84
N THR A 121 -30.16 -20.54 -24.16
CA THR A 121 -29.64 -20.81 -25.52
C THR A 121 -29.69 -22.31 -25.83
N TYR A 122 -29.42 -23.17 -24.84
CA TYR A 122 -29.51 -24.62 -24.93
C TYR A 122 -30.93 -25.12 -25.20
N GLU A 123 -31.94 -24.55 -24.53
CA GLU A 123 -33.35 -24.87 -24.83
C GLU A 123 -33.75 -24.44 -26.25
N SER A 124 -33.25 -23.29 -26.70
CA SER A 124 -33.47 -22.80 -28.07
C SER A 124 -32.81 -23.72 -29.11
N PHE A 125 -31.63 -24.26 -28.79
CA PHE A 125 -30.93 -25.24 -29.62
C PHE A 125 -31.74 -26.51 -29.85
N TRP A 126 -32.33 -27.09 -28.80
CA TRP A 126 -33.15 -28.30 -28.94
C TRP A 126 -34.51 -28.08 -29.61
N ARG A 127 -34.96 -26.83 -29.74
CA ARG A 127 -36.21 -26.46 -30.45
C ARG A 127 -35.97 -26.10 -31.92
N SER A 128 -34.72 -25.88 -32.31
CA SER A 128 -34.38 -25.44 -33.67
C SER A 128 -34.23 -26.62 -34.62
N ASP A 129 -34.78 -26.48 -35.83
CA ASP A 129 -34.56 -27.41 -36.94
C ASP A 129 -33.27 -27.13 -37.73
N SER A 130 -32.57 -26.02 -37.43
CA SER A 130 -31.35 -25.55 -38.10
C SER A 130 -30.28 -25.07 -37.11
N LEU A 131 -29.01 -25.18 -37.52
CA LEU A 131 -27.86 -24.67 -36.78
C LEU A 131 -27.49 -23.22 -37.13
N GLU A 132 -28.14 -22.61 -38.13
CA GLU A 132 -27.79 -21.29 -38.67
C GLU A 132 -27.93 -20.11 -37.68
N GLY A 133 -28.52 -20.34 -36.49
CA GLY A 133 -28.67 -19.33 -35.42
C GLY A 133 -27.66 -19.41 -34.28
N PHE A 134 -26.78 -20.41 -34.25
CA PHE A 134 -25.86 -20.64 -33.13
C PHE A 134 -24.43 -20.26 -33.50
N ARG A 135 -23.80 -19.43 -32.65
CA ARG A 135 -22.41 -19.00 -32.85
C ARG A 135 -21.44 -20.17 -32.67
N GLY A 136 -20.41 -20.22 -33.52
CA GLY A 136 -19.36 -21.24 -33.48
C GLY A 136 -18.72 -21.43 -32.09
N PRO A 137 -18.29 -20.34 -31.40
CA PRO A 137 -17.77 -20.42 -30.03
C PRO A 137 -18.71 -21.09 -29.03
N TRP A 138 -20.00 -20.73 -29.05
CA TRP A 138 -20.99 -21.32 -28.16
C TRP A 138 -21.22 -22.80 -28.46
N LEU A 139 -21.26 -23.19 -29.75
CA LEU A 139 -21.36 -24.60 -30.14
C LEU A 139 -20.13 -25.41 -29.71
N SER A 140 -18.93 -24.82 -29.77
CA SER A 140 -17.71 -25.44 -29.26
C SER A 140 -17.81 -25.66 -27.74
N LEU A 141 -18.19 -24.61 -26.99
CA LEU A 141 -18.44 -24.69 -25.55
C LEU A 141 -19.45 -25.79 -25.19
N LEU A 142 -20.60 -25.84 -25.87
CA LEU A 142 -21.64 -26.84 -25.64
C LEU A 142 -21.11 -28.27 -25.83
N VAL A 143 -20.41 -28.53 -26.94
CA VAL A 143 -19.88 -29.87 -27.23
C VAL A 143 -18.73 -30.22 -26.29
N THR A 144 -17.94 -29.25 -25.83
CA THR A 144 -16.95 -29.47 -24.76
C THR A 144 -17.63 -29.82 -23.44
N ILE A 145 -18.75 -29.18 -23.08
CA ILE A 145 -19.55 -29.55 -21.90
C ILE A 145 -20.05 -31.00 -22.01
N PHE A 146 -20.50 -31.44 -23.19
CA PHE A 146 -20.84 -32.86 -23.41
C PHE A 146 -19.63 -33.78 -23.25
N ALA A 147 -18.44 -33.35 -23.67
CA ALA A 147 -17.21 -34.11 -23.49
C ALA A 147 -16.86 -34.26 -22.00
N ILE A 148 -16.96 -33.18 -21.22
CA ILE A 148 -16.75 -33.17 -19.77
C ILE A 148 -17.79 -34.08 -19.09
N GLY A 149 -19.09 -33.85 -19.32
CA GLY A 149 -20.15 -34.65 -18.70
C GLY A 149 -20.05 -36.14 -19.04
N SER A 150 -19.74 -36.47 -20.30
CA SER A 150 -19.50 -37.86 -20.71
C SER A 150 -18.24 -38.46 -20.06
N CYS A 151 -17.22 -37.66 -19.79
CA CYS A 151 -16.00 -38.10 -19.10
C CYS A 151 -16.31 -38.44 -17.64
N TYR A 152 -17.03 -37.58 -16.93
CA TYR A 152 -17.44 -37.80 -15.53
C TYR A 152 -18.40 -38.98 -15.38
N VAL A 153 -19.36 -39.15 -16.30
CA VAL A 153 -20.20 -40.35 -16.32
C VAL A 153 -19.36 -41.61 -16.53
N GLY A 154 -18.40 -41.59 -17.44
CA GLY A 154 -17.49 -42.72 -17.68
C GLY A 154 -16.62 -43.07 -16.47
N ILE A 155 -16.17 -42.05 -15.71
CA ILE A 155 -15.45 -42.24 -14.45
C ILE A 155 -16.38 -42.91 -13.42
N ALA A 156 -17.58 -42.39 -13.20
CA ALA A 156 -18.56 -42.96 -12.26
C ALA A 156 -18.98 -44.41 -12.64
N GLU A 157 -19.10 -44.72 -13.94
CA GLU A 157 -19.39 -46.08 -14.43
C GLU A 157 -18.22 -47.06 -14.23
N ALA A 158 -16.98 -46.58 -14.32
CA ALA A 158 -15.78 -47.40 -14.11
C ALA A 158 -15.61 -47.84 -12.65
N GLU A 159 -16.08 -47.02 -11.71
CA GLU A 159 -16.09 -47.31 -10.26
C GLU A 159 -17.21 -48.31 -9.87
N GLY A 160 -18.28 -48.42 -10.68
CA GLY A 160 -19.47 -49.26 -10.44
C GLY A 160 -19.44 -50.70 -10.98
N ARG A 161 -18.32 -51.21 -11.51
CA ARG A 161 -18.16 -52.57 -12.10
C ARG A 161 -19.02 -52.88 -13.34
N THR A 162 -18.89 -52.10 -14.42
CA THR A 162 -18.83 -52.63 -15.80
C THR A 162 -18.29 -51.54 -16.73
N SER A 163 -17.00 -51.59 -17.08
CA SER A 163 -16.43 -50.70 -18.08
C SER A 163 -16.91 -51.10 -19.48
N ASN A 164 -17.86 -50.37 -20.05
CA ASN A 164 -18.21 -50.51 -21.47
C ASN A 164 -17.15 -49.78 -22.32
N PRO A 165 -16.39 -50.46 -23.21
CA PRO A 165 -15.35 -49.81 -24.02
C PRO A 165 -15.87 -48.70 -24.96
N GLN A 166 -17.18 -48.66 -25.18
CA GLN A 166 -17.85 -47.64 -26.00
C GLN A 166 -18.01 -46.29 -25.27
N THR A 167 -18.33 -46.27 -23.97
CA THR A 167 -18.41 -45.01 -23.18
C THR A 167 -17.02 -44.40 -22.98
N SER A 168 -15.98 -45.24 -22.82
CA SER A 168 -14.57 -44.82 -22.73
C SER A 168 -14.01 -44.11 -23.98
N ARG A 169 -14.71 -44.11 -25.13
CA ARG A 169 -14.32 -43.33 -26.33
C ARG A 169 -15.31 -42.21 -26.67
N GLN A 170 -16.42 -42.09 -25.95
CA GLN A 170 -17.48 -41.15 -26.27
C GLN A 170 -17.08 -39.71 -25.95
N HIS A 171 -16.51 -39.48 -24.76
CA HIS A 171 -16.01 -38.17 -24.34
C HIS A 171 -14.95 -37.62 -25.32
N GLN A 172 -14.04 -38.47 -25.81
CA GLN A 172 -13.02 -38.09 -26.79
C GLN A 172 -13.62 -37.65 -28.12
N ARG A 173 -14.66 -38.33 -28.62
CA ARG A 173 -15.35 -37.93 -29.85
C ARG A 173 -16.03 -36.57 -29.73
N HIS A 174 -16.63 -36.28 -28.57
CA HIS A 174 -17.21 -34.97 -28.30
C HIS A 174 -16.10 -33.90 -28.27
N PHE A 175 -14.98 -34.17 -27.59
CA PHE A 175 -13.87 -33.23 -27.56
C PHE A 175 -13.25 -32.95 -28.94
N ASP A 176 -12.99 -33.99 -29.73
CA ASP A 176 -12.44 -33.84 -31.09
C ASP A 176 -13.39 -33.01 -31.99
N ARG A 177 -14.70 -33.19 -31.81
CA ARG A 177 -15.72 -32.36 -32.49
C ARG A 177 -15.69 -30.91 -32.02
N ALA A 178 -15.53 -30.65 -30.73
CA ALA A 178 -15.45 -29.28 -30.20
C ALA A 178 -14.21 -28.53 -30.73
N ILE A 179 -13.07 -29.21 -30.84
CA ILE A 179 -11.84 -28.66 -31.44
C ILE A 179 -12.02 -28.37 -32.94
N ALA A 180 -12.66 -29.28 -33.69
CA ALA A 180 -12.95 -29.06 -35.10
C ALA A 180 -13.88 -27.85 -35.34
N ILE A 181 -14.82 -27.60 -34.43
CA ILE A 181 -15.65 -26.39 -34.46
C ILE A 181 -14.78 -25.15 -34.16
N ALA A 182 -13.89 -25.24 -33.16
CA ALA A 182 -13.01 -24.14 -32.75
C ALA A 182 -12.05 -23.66 -33.85
N GLN A 183 -11.57 -24.57 -34.70
CA GLN A 183 -10.70 -24.25 -35.82
C GLN A 183 -11.34 -23.36 -36.89
N ASN A 184 -12.67 -23.23 -36.92
CA ASN A 184 -13.38 -22.46 -37.94
C ASN A 184 -13.53 -20.97 -37.61
N TYR A 185 -13.15 -20.52 -36.41
CA TYR A 185 -13.22 -19.11 -36.02
C TYR A 185 -11.86 -18.63 -35.46
N SER A 186 -10.92 -18.37 -36.36
CA SER A 186 -9.58 -17.86 -36.04
C SER A 186 -9.48 -16.33 -35.99
N SER A 187 -10.47 -15.61 -36.51
CA SER A 187 -10.57 -14.14 -36.50
C SER A 187 -11.85 -13.69 -35.76
N ASN A 188 -11.82 -12.50 -35.15
CA ASN A 188 -12.90 -11.91 -34.33
C ASN A 188 -13.24 -12.68 -33.04
N HIS A 189 -12.40 -12.55 -32.02
CA HIS A 189 -12.58 -13.21 -30.73
C HIS A 189 -13.69 -12.59 -29.88
N THR A 190 -14.40 -13.44 -29.11
CA THR A 190 -15.47 -13.05 -28.20
C THR A 190 -15.25 -13.65 -26.80
N VAL A 191 -16.03 -13.23 -25.81
CA VAL A 191 -16.01 -13.86 -24.47
C VAL A 191 -16.41 -15.34 -24.56
N ASP A 192 -17.39 -15.69 -25.39
CA ASP A 192 -17.77 -17.10 -25.64
C ASP A 192 -16.61 -17.95 -26.17
N HIS A 193 -15.69 -17.35 -26.95
CA HIS A 193 -14.47 -18.02 -27.41
C HIS A 193 -13.60 -18.40 -26.20
N ILE A 194 -13.40 -17.47 -25.28
CA ILE A 194 -12.59 -17.68 -24.07
C ILE A 194 -13.25 -18.73 -23.17
N CYS A 195 -14.57 -18.66 -22.98
CA CYS A 195 -15.33 -19.67 -22.22
C CYS A 195 -15.18 -21.08 -22.84
N ALA A 196 -15.23 -21.20 -24.17
CA ALA A 196 -14.99 -22.46 -24.87
C ALA A 196 -13.56 -22.98 -24.62
N LEU A 197 -12.55 -22.12 -24.68
CA LEU A 197 -11.16 -22.50 -24.40
C LEU A 197 -10.94 -22.90 -22.94
N LEU A 198 -11.56 -22.20 -21.98
CA LEU A 198 -11.53 -22.57 -20.56
C LEU A 198 -12.18 -23.94 -20.34
N ALA A 199 -13.36 -24.19 -20.90
CA ALA A 199 -13.99 -25.51 -20.83
C ALA A 199 -13.09 -26.60 -21.46
N GLN A 200 -12.40 -26.30 -22.56
CA GLN A 200 -11.45 -27.23 -23.16
C GLN A 200 -10.25 -27.51 -22.24
N CYS A 201 -9.76 -26.50 -21.51
CA CYS A 201 -8.73 -26.68 -20.50
C CYS A 201 -9.19 -27.66 -19.40
N PHE A 202 -10.41 -27.52 -18.88
CA PHE A 202 -10.95 -28.45 -17.88
C PHE A 202 -11.12 -29.88 -18.40
N TYR A 203 -11.55 -30.07 -19.66
CA TYR A 203 -11.54 -31.41 -20.26
C TYR A 203 -10.11 -31.99 -20.36
N LEU A 204 -9.14 -31.17 -20.79
CA LEU A 204 -7.75 -31.61 -20.92
C LEU A 204 -7.15 -31.95 -19.56
N LEU A 205 -7.50 -31.23 -18.50
CA LEU A 205 -7.12 -31.56 -17.12
C LEU A 205 -7.76 -32.86 -16.64
N ALA A 206 -9.06 -33.04 -16.87
CA ALA A 206 -9.79 -34.26 -16.51
C ALA A 206 -9.25 -35.51 -17.24
N THR A 207 -8.58 -35.33 -18.37
CA THR A 207 -7.93 -36.41 -19.14
C THR A 207 -6.41 -36.41 -19.02
N CYS A 208 -5.85 -35.69 -18.04
CA CYS A 208 -4.41 -35.60 -17.75
C CYS A 208 -3.52 -35.14 -18.93
N GLN A 209 -4.07 -34.36 -19.87
CA GLN A 209 -3.36 -33.76 -21.00
C GLN A 209 -2.84 -32.35 -20.67
N THR A 210 -2.03 -32.25 -19.62
CA THR A 210 -1.59 -30.97 -19.01
C THR A 210 -0.78 -30.08 -19.97
N ASP A 211 0.05 -30.65 -20.85
CA ASP A 211 0.79 -29.89 -21.88
C ASP A 211 -0.12 -29.22 -22.92
N ARG A 212 -1.18 -29.92 -23.33
CA ARG A 212 -2.18 -29.34 -24.23
C ARG A 212 -3.01 -28.31 -23.50
N CYS A 213 -3.33 -28.54 -22.23
CA CYS A 213 -4.01 -27.56 -21.39
C CYS A 213 -3.20 -26.25 -21.31
N TRP A 214 -1.88 -26.33 -21.09
CA TRP A 214 -1.00 -25.16 -21.00
C TRP A 214 -1.03 -24.29 -22.26
N THR A 215 -0.95 -24.94 -23.43
CA THR A 215 -0.98 -24.22 -24.72
C THR A 215 -2.35 -23.62 -25.01
N THR A 216 -3.44 -24.34 -24.72
CA THR A 216 -4.82 -23.84 -24.85
C THR A 216 -5.07 -22.65 -23.91
N LEU A 217 -4.63 -22.74 -22.64
CA LEU A 217 -4.77 -21.68 -21.66
C LEU A 217 -3.97 -20.43 -22.07
N GLY A 218 -2.75 -20.58 -22.56
CA GLY A 218 -1.96 -19.46 -23.09
C GLY A 218 -2.66 -18.75 -24.26
N SER A 219 -3.41 -19.46 -25.09
CA SER A 219 -4.26 -18.83 -26.12
C SER A 219 -5.45 -18.09 -25.51
N ALA A 220 -6.10 -18.65 -24.49
CA ALA A 220 -7.17 -17.98 -23.77
C ALA A 220 -6.69 -16.67 -23.12
N VAL A 221 -5.50 -16.65 -22.48
CA VAL A 221 -4.87 -15.45 -21.91
C VAL A 221 -4.67 -14.37 -22.98
N ARG A 222 -4.04 -14.71 -24.11
CA ARG A 222 -3.77 -13.74 -25.19
C ARG A 222 -5.05 -13.20 -25.82
N ILE A 223 -6.06 -14.04 -25.99
CA ILE A 223 -7.36 -13.63 -26.52
C ILE A 223 -8.10 -12.74 -25.51
N ALA A 224 -8.07 -13.07 -24.22
CA ALA A 224 -8.65 -12.24 -23.16
C ALA A 224 -8.00 -10.86 -23.12
N GLN A 225 -6.67 -10.81 -23.28
CA GLN A 225 -5.94 -9.55 -23.37
C GLN A 225 -6.31 -8.76 -24.64
N SER A 226 -6.38 -9.41 -25.81
CA SER A 226 -6.67 -8.74 -27.09
C SER A 226 -8.06 -8.11 -27.15
N ILE A 227 -9.05 -8.69 -26.46
CA ILE A 227 -10.41 -8.11 -26.34
C ILE A 227 -10.58 -7.22 -25.09
N GLY A 228 -9.51 -7.01 -24.31
CA GLY A 228 -9.47 -6.07 -23.20
C GLY A 228 -10.01 -6.58 -21.86
N LEU A 229 -10.22 -7.89 -21.65
CA LEU A 229 -10.74 -8.41 -20.36
C LEU A 229 -9.81 -8.14 -19.16
N HIS A 230 -8.54 -7.82 -19.40
CA HIS A 230 -7.52 -7.49 -18.40
C HIS A 230 -7.62 -6.05 -17.86
N VAL A 231 -8.52 -5.22 -18.41
CA VAL A 231 -8.68 -3.83 -17.98
C VAL A 231 -10.10 -3.59 -17.45
N GLU A 232 -10.21 -2.93 -16.30
CA GLU A 232 -11.48 -2.49 -15.73
C GLU A 232 -12.02 -1.30 -16.52
N ASP A 233 -13.15 -1.49 -17.21
CA ASP A 233 -13.78 -0.46 -18.03
C ASP A 233 -15.18 -0.11 -17.52
N ALA A 234 -15.29 1.05 -16.87
CA ALA A 234 -16.55 1.59 -16.35
C ALA A 234 -17.58 1.91 -17.46
N HIS A 235 -17.17 1.98 -18.73
CA HIS A 235 -18.06 2.25 -19.88
C HIS A 235 -18.56 0.98 -20.59
N ARG A 236 -18.25 -0.23 -20.08
CA ARG A 236 -18.93 -1.47 -20.49
C ARG A 236 -20.37 -1.53 -19.95
N THR A 237 -21.15 -0.49 -20.15
CA THR A 237 -22.59 -0.51 -19.94
C THR A 237 -23.21 -1.13 -21.19
N GLY A 238 -23.79 -2.32 -21.05
CA GLY A 238 -24.46 -3.02 -22.15
C GLY A 238 -25.54 -2.15 -22.79
N VAL A 239 -25.24 -1.57 -23.95
CA VAL A 239 -26.25 -0.98 -24.84
C VAL A 239 -26.66 -2.09 -25.81
N GLY A 240 -27.82 -2.70 -25.53
CA GLY A 240 -28.34 -3.84 -26.29
C GLY A 240 -27.87 -5.20 -25.76
N ASN A 241 -28.70 -6.23 -25.90
CA ASN A 241 -28.52 -7.62 -25.44
C ASN A 241 -27.30 -8.38 -26.03
N THR A 242 -26.24 -7.69 -26.46
CA THR A 242 -25.16 -8.26 -27.28
C THR A 242 -23.80 -8.28 -26.58
N LEU A 243 -23.62 -7.59 -25.44
CA LEU A 243 -22.36 -7.57 -24.68
C LEU A 243 -22.50 -8.27 -23.31
N PRO A 244 -21.55 -9.14 -22.91
CA PRO A 244 -21.56 -9.77 -21.59
C PRO A 244 -21.53 -8.75 -20.45
N SER A 245 -22.18 -9.08 -19.33
CA SER A 245 -22.17 -8.19 -18.16
C SER A 245 -20.73 -7.94 -17.65
N PRO A 246 -20.45 -6.76 -17.05
CA PRO A 246 -19.15 -6.49 -16.44
C PRO A 246 -18.75 -7.55 -15.40
N GLU A 247 -19.72 -8.06 -14.65
CA GLU A 247 -19.51 -9.13 -13.68
C GLU A 247 -19.04 -10.43 -14.37
N MET A 248 -19.68 -10.83 -15.48
CA MET A 248 -19.25 -12.01 -16.23
C MET A 248 -17.84 -11.84 -16.78
N CYS A 249 -17.48 -10.63 -17.23
CA CYS A 249 -16.11 -10.33 -17.66
C CYS A 249 -15.09 -10.55 -16.54
N ARG A 250 -15.39 -10.10 -15.31
CA ARG A 250 -14.51 -10.32 -14.14
C ARG A 250 -14.37 -11.80 -13.82
N ARG A 251 -15.47 -12.55 -13.82
CA ARG A 251 -15.45 -14.00 -13.53
C ARG A 251 -14.66 -14.79 -14.57
N VAL A 252 -14.81 -14.45 -15.85
CA VAL A 252 -14.04 -15.05 -16.94
C VAL A 252 -12.55 -14.73 -16.76
N TRP A 253 -12.18 -13.46 -16.53
CA TRP A 253 -10.79 -13.06 -16.31
C TRP A 253 -10.15 -13.82 -15.15
N TYR A 254 -10.81 -13.83 -13.98
CA TYR A 254 -10.26 -14.47 -12.80
C TYR A 254 -10.25 -16.01 -12.88
N SER A 255 -11.11 -16.62 -13.69
CA SER A 255 -11.04 -18.05 -13.99
C SER A 255 -9.78 -18.40 -14.80
N ILE A 256 -9.39 -17.53 -15.75
CA ILE A 256 -8.11 -17.66 -16.46
C ILE A 256 -6.94 -17.46 -15.50
N PHE A 257 -6.99 -16.42 -14.67
CA PHE A 257 -5.94 -16.10 -13.71
C PHE A 257 -5.64 -17.25 -12.75
N VAL A 258 -6.68 -17.78 -12.10
CA VAL A 258 -6.52 -18.91 -11.16
C VAL A 258 -5.96 -20.13 -11.87
N LEU A 259 -6.48 -20.46 -13.06
CA LEU A 259 -6.03 -21.61 -13.82
C LEU A 259 -4.58 -21.47 -14.31
N ASP A 260 -4.15 -20.26 -14.69
CA ASP A 260 -2.78 -19.97 -15.12
C ASP A 260 -1.79 -20.22 -13.98
N ARG A 261 -2.11 -19.76 -12.77
CA ARG A 261 -1.26 -19.93 -11.59
C ARG A 261 -1.14 -21.38 -11.15
N LEU A 262 -2.26 -22.10 -11.08
CA LEU A 262 -2.27 -23.50 -10.67
C LEU A 262 -1.59 -24.40 -11.71
N LEU A 263 -1.82 -24.16 -12.99
CA LEU A 263 -1.20 -24.96 -14.06
C LEU A 263 0.30 -24.66 -14.20
N ALA A 264 0.71 -23.40 -14.02
CA ALA A 264 2.10 -23.00 -13.93
C ALA A 264 2.80 -23.73 -12.78
N LEU A 265 2.14 -23.80 -11.60
CA LEU A 265 2.60 -24.55 -10.43
C LEU A 265 2.78 -26.03 -10.74
N GLN A 266 1.76 -26.67 -11.29
CA GLN A 266 1.78 -28.09 -11.61
C GLN A 266 2.87 -28.44 -12.63
N LEU A 267 3.13 -27.58 -13.62
CA LEU A 267 4.10 -27.85 -14.68
C LEU A 267 5.51 -27.32 -14.38
N GLY A 268 5.69 -26.60 -13.27
CA GLY A 268 6.93 -25.88 -12.97
C GLY A 268 7.29 -24.85 -14.05
N ARG A 269 6.29 -24.23 -14.68
CA ARG A 269 6.46 -23.25 -15.77
C ARG A 269 6.18 -21.84 -15.25
N PRO A 270 6.76 -20.78 -15.85
CA PRO A 270 6.38 -19.42 -15.52
C PRO A 270 4.92 -19.15 -15.91
N PRO A 271 4.12 -18.53 -15.03
CA PRO A 271 2.74 -18.12 -15.35
C PRO A 271 2.72 -17.10 -16.50
N ALA A 272 1.66 -17.13 -17.31
CA ALA A 272 1.50 -16.26 -18.46
C ALA A 272 1.01 -14.85 -18.09
N ILE A 273 0.31 -14.69 -16.96
CA ILE A 273 -0.22 -13.41 -16.50
C ILE A 273 0.73 -12.77 -15.47
N SER A 274 1.11 -11.51 -15.70
CA SER A 274 1.85 -10.69 -14.73
C SER A 274 0.89 -9.96 -13.78
N GLU A 275 1.22 -9.86 -12.49
CA GLU A 275 0.42 -9.09 -11.51
C GLU A 275 0.37 -7.59 -11.85
N ALA A 276 1.40 -7.05 -12.50
CA ALA A 276 1.41 -5.65 -12.97
C ALA A 276 0.64 -5.46 -14.30
N GLY A 277 0.13 -6.53 -14.90
CA GLY A 277 -0.41 -6.55 -16.26
C GLY A 277 -1.93 -6.40 -16.39
N PHE A 278 -2.67 -6.17 -15.30
CA PHE A 278 -4.13 -6.02 -15.30
C PHE A 278 -4.63 -5.20 -14.09
N ASP A 279 -5.82 -4.61 -14.17
CA ASP A 279 -6.45 -3.80 -13.09
C ASP A 279 -7.92 -4.19 -12.80
N VAL A 280 -8.33 -5.38 -13.22
CA VAL A 280 -9.69 -5.94 -13.06
C VAL A 280 -10.09 -6.06 -11.58
N GLN A 281 -11.25 -5.53 -11.22
CA GLN A 281 -11.80 -5.62 -9.86
C GLN A 281 -12.24 -7.06 -9.53
N LEU A 282 -12.16 -7.43 -8.25
CA LEU A 282 -12.63 -8.73 -7.78
C LEU A 282 -14.12 -8.97 -8.16
N PRO A 283 -14.49 -10.20 -8.56
CA PRO A 283 -15.89 -10.57 -8.79
C PRO A 283 -16.74 -10.40 -7.53
N SER A 284 -18.04 -10.21 -7.72
CA SER A 284 -18.99 -10.14 -6.61
C SER A 284 -19.22 -11.51 -5.96
N GLN A 285 -19.68 -11.50 -4.71
CA GLN A 285 -20.09 -12.70 -3.97
C GLN A 285 -21.50 -13.20 -4.34
N GLN A 286 -22.22 -12.54 -5.26
CA GLN A 286 -23.61 -12.87 -5.58
C GLN A 286 -23.72 -14.08 -6.51
N SER A 287 -24.76 -14.92 -6.35
CA SER A 287 -24.98 -16.06 -7.25
C SER A 287 -25.53 -15.63 -8.62
N ASP A 288 -25.47 -16.52 -9.60
CA ASP A 288 -26.12 -16.30 -10.92
C ASP A 288 -27.63 -16.09 -10.78
N VAL A 289 -28.26 -16.71 -9.77
CA VAL A 289 -29.69 -16.61 -9.47
C VAL A 289 -30.04 -15.24 -8.87
N ASP A 290 -29.18 -14.70 -8.00
CA ASP A 290 -29.37 -13.36 -7.42
C ASP A 290 -29.28 -12.27 -8.50
N PHE A 291 -28.39 -12.44 -9.47
CA PHE A 291 -28.26 -11.53 -10.61
C PHE A 291 -29.48 -11.60 -11.54
N ALA A 292 -29.98 -12.80 -11.87
CA ALA A 292 -31.17 -12.97 -12.72
C ALA A 292 -32.47 -12.45 -12.06
N ASN A 293 -32.58 -12.55 -10.74
CA ASN A 293 -33.73 -12.02 -9.99
C ASN A 293 -33.77 -10.48 -9.95
N SER A 294 -32.61 -9.81 -9.98
CA SER A 294 -32.52 -8.34 -10.01
C SER A 294 -32.97 -7.72 -11.34
N THR A 295 -32.96 -8.49 -12.44
CA THR A 295 -33.39 -8.09 -13.79
C THR A 295 -34.81 -8.53 -14.14
N GLY A 296 -35.53 -9.18 -13.21
CA GLY A 296 -36.95 -9.48 -13.33
C GLY A 296 -37.32 -10.64 -14.27
N GLN A 297 -36.44 -11.63 -14.48
CA GLN A 297 -36.72 -12.77 -15.34
C GLN A 297 -36.52 -14.13 -14.65
N TYR A 298 -37.66 -14.82 -14.50
CA TYR A 298 -37.89 -16.24 -14.21
C TYR A 298 -37.52 -16.78 -12.82
N GLY A 299 -38.44 -17.61 -12.27
CA GLY A 299 -38.19 -18.42 -11.08
C GLY A 299 -37.47 -19.71 -11.44
N MET A 300 -36.26 -19.90 -10.89
CA MET A 300 -35.49 -21.14 -10.96
C MET A 300 -34.87 -21.49 -9.60
N HIS A 301 -34.46 -22.76 -9.46
CA HIS A 301 -34.00 -23.43 -8.25
C HIS A 301 -32.78 -22.76 -7.58
N GLU A 302 -32.74 -22.81 -6.24
CA GLU A 302 -31.57 -22.45 -5.42
C GLU A 302 -30.35 -23.25 -5.89
N THR A 303 -29.33 -22.57 -6.41
CA THR A 303 -28.02 -23.16 -6.66
C THR A 303 -27.13 -22.92 -5.44
N ASP A 304 -26.39 -23.95 -5.01
CA ASP A 304 -25.39 -23.87 -3.94
C ASP A 304 -24.17 -23.06 -4.43
N TRP A 305 -24.34 -21.75 -4.56
CA TRP A 305 -23.28 -20.83 -4.98
C TRP A 305 -22.32 -20.54 -3.81
N VAL A 306 -21.03 -20.78 -4.04
CA VAL A 306 -19.96 -20.52 -3.05
C VAL A 306 -19.05 -19.41 -3.57
N GLY A 307 -19.58 -18.21 -3.78
CA GLY A 307 -18.79 -17.05 -4.26
C GLY A 307 -17.57 -16.75 -3.40
N ASP A 308 -17.64 -17.06 -2.11
CA ASP A 308 -16.51 -16.95 -1.18
C ASP A 308 -15.35 -17.89 -1.54
N TYR A 309 -15.64 -19.09 -2.07
CA TYR A 309 -14.62 -20.05 -2.49
C TYR A 309 -13.86 -19.53 -3.70
N PHE A 310 -14.56 -19.01 -4.71
CA PHE A 310 -13.90 -18.49 -5.91
C PHE A 310 -13.01 -17.28 -5.60
N ILE A 311 -13.49 -16.37 -4.74
CA ILE A 311 -12.67 -15.23 -4.26
C ILE A 311 -11.46 -15.70 -3.45
N ALA A 312 -11.62 -16.74 -2.61
CA ALA A 312 -10.49 -17.32 -1.88
C ALA A 312 -9.45 -17.93 -2.83
N MET A 313 -9.88 -18.63 -3.89
CA MET A 313 -9.00 -19.21 -4.90
C MET A 313 -8.23 -18.16 -5.71
N ILE A 314 -8.84 -17.00 -5.97
CA ILE A 314 -8.17 -15.84 -6.58
C ILE A 314 -7.02 -15.37 -5.68
N LYS A 315 -7.31 -15.09 -4.41
CA LYS A 315 -6.30 -14.61 -3.43
C LYS A 315 -5.17 -15.63 -3.23
N PHE A 316 -5.50 -16.92 -3.18
CA PHE A 316 -4.50 -17.98 -3.10
C PHE A 316 -3.58 -18.01 -4.34
N SER A 317 -4.16 -17.78 -5.51
CA SER A 317 -3.44 -17.76 -6.79
C SER A 317 -2.48 -16.56 -6.91
N GLU A 318 -2.81 -15.40 -6.30
CA GLU A 318 -1.88 -14.27 -6.16
C GLU A 318 -0.65 -14.66 -5.33
N ILE A 319 -0.85 -15.39 -4.23
CA ILE A 319 0.27 -15.87 -3.39
C ILE A 319 1.18 -16.80 -4.20
N ILE A 320 0.61 -17.73 -4.97
CA ILE A 320 1.37 -18.64 -5.86
C ILE A 320 2.21 -17.84 -6.87
N GLY A 321 1.65 -16.79 -7.45
CA GLY A 321 2.34 -15.92 -8.41
C GLY A 321 3.62 -15.32 -7.83
N ARG A 322 3.54 -14.77 -6.62
CA ARG A 322 4.68 -14.17 -5.90
C ARG A 322 5.76 -15.20 -5.53
N VAL A 323 5.35 -16.43 -5.23
CA VAL A 323 6.29 -17.55 -4.98
C VAL A 323 7.05 -17.92 -6.26
N PHE A 324 6.37 -17.94 -7.41
CA PHE A 324 7.00 -18.25 -8.70
C PHE A 324 8.05 -17.23 -9.13
N GLU A 325 7.75 -15.94 -9.01
CA GLU A 325 8.71 -14.87 -9.30
C GLU A 325 9.96 -14.96 -8.42
N SER A 326 9.83 -15.55 -7.24
CA SER A 326 10.92 -15.77 -6.30
C SER A 326 11.79 -16.99 -6.65
N LEU A 327 11.23 -17.99 -7.37
CA LEU A 327 11.91 -19.24 -7.77
C LEU A 327 12.74 -19.09 -9.06
N SER A 328 12.29 -18.28 -10.02
CA SER A 328 13.04 -18.01 -11.26
C SER A 328 14.37 -17.28 -10.99
N ILE A 329 14.47 -16.56 -9.88
CA ILE A 329 15.71 -15.94 -9.38
C ILE A 329 16.76 -16.98 -8.97
N LEU A 330 16.33 -18.13 -8.40
CA LEU A 330 17.23 -19.24 -8.02
C LEU A 330 17.80 -19.95 -9.25
N LEU A 331 17.01 -20.09 -10.32
CA LEU A 331 17.45 -20.73 -11.57
C LEU A 331 18.52 -19.90 -12.30
N VAL A 332 18.36 -18.56 -12.33
CA VAL A 332 19.37 -17.64 -12.89
C VAL A 332 20.68 -17.71 -12.09
N ALA A 333 20.60 -17.85 -10.76
CA ALA A 333 21.77 -18.02 -9.91
C ALA A 333 22.53 -19.32 -10.20
N SER A 334 21.84 -20.42 -10.52
CA SER A 334 22.44 -21.71 -10.91
C SER A 334 23.20 -21.63 -12.25
N ILE A 335 22.66 -20.93 -13.26
CA ILE A 335 23.30 -20.79 -14.58
C ILE A 335 24.61 -19.97 -14.49
N CYS A 336 24.69 -19.01 -13.54
CA CYS A 336 25.91 -18.24 -13.30
C CYS A 336 27.05 -19.07 -12.68
N VAL A 337 26.79 -20.26 -12.13
CA VAL A 337 27.80 -21.16 -11.54
C VAL A 337 28.56 -21.96 -12.59
N ASP A 338 27.90 -22.32 -13.70
CA ASP A 338 28.46 -23.23 -14.69
C ASP A 338 29.45 -22.55 -15.67
N LEU A 339 29.63 -21.24 -15.61
CA LEU A 339 30.37 -20.46 -16.61
C LEU A 339 31.75 -19.93 -16.21
N ASP A 340 32.32 -20.27 -15.05
CA ASP A 340 33.71 -19.87 -14.78
C ASP A 340 34.57 -20.92 -14.05
N SER A 341 35.68 -21.26 -14.69
CA SER A 341 36.49 -22.45 -14.47
C SER A 341 37.67 -22.26 -13.51
N ASP A 342 37.49 -21.57 -12.38
CA ASP A 342 38.53 -21.45 -11.35
C ASP A 342 38.09 -22.07 -10.01
N LYS A 343 38.43 -23.36 -9.86
CA LYS A 343 38.14 -24.22 -8.70
C LYS A 343 38.92 -23.88 -7.42
N GLU A 344 39.60 -22.73 -7.32
CA GLU A 344 40.36 -22.36 -6.12
C GLU A 344 39.46 -21.87 -4.97
N ILE A 345 38.34 -21.22 -5.27
CA ILE A 345 37.47 -20.59 -4.24
C ILE A 345 36.66 -21.63 -3.44
N PHE A 346 36.48 -22.85 -3.97
CA PHE A 346 35.59 -23.86 -3.39
C PHE A 346 36.30 -25.07 -2.78
N LYS A 347 37.63 -24.98 -2.61
CA LYS A 347 38.48 -26.12 -2.24
C LYS A 347 38.21 -26.68 -0.84
N ASP A 348 37.69 -25.86 0.06
CA ASP A 348 37.38 -26.22 1.45
C ASP A 348 35.89 -26.52 1.68
N THR A 349 35.10 -26.64 0.60
CA THR A 349 33.66 -26.90 0.73
C THR A 349 33.40 -28.40 0.77
N ASP A 350 32.82 -28.88 1.87
CA ASP A 350 32.36 -30.27 2.00
C ASP A 350 31.07 -30.47 1.20
N TRP A 351 31.22 -31.00 -0.01
CA TRP A 351 30.13 -31.26 -0.96
C TRP A 351 29.18 -32.38 -0.51
N THR A 352 29.51 -33.13 0.54
CA THR A 352 28.62 -34.19 1.07
C THR A 352 27.67 -33.69 2.15
N ALA A 353 27.88 -32.47 2.67
CA ALA A 353 26.98 -31.77 3.59
C ALA A 353 26.04 -30.78 2.89
N VAL A 354 26.00 -30.79 1.55
CA VAL A 354 25.22 -29.88 0.71
C VAL A 354 23.94 -30.57 0.26
N ASP A 355 22.85 -30.24 0.95
CA ASP A 355 21.49 -30.73 0.67
C ASP A 355 20.52 -29.55 0.94
N GLU A 356 19.94 -28.80 -0.01
CA GLU A 356 20.23 -28.49 -1.42
C GLU A 356 19.53 -27.12 -1.77
N ASP A 357 20.01 -26.42 -2.80
CA ASP A 357 19.55 -25.16 -3.46
C ASP A 357 19.87 -23.78 -2.84
N ALA A 358 19.30 -23.41 -1.69
CA ALA A 358 19.35 -22.00 -1.24
C ALA A 358 20.75 -21.57 -0.73
N GLU A 359 21.49 -22.49 -0.13
CA GLU A 359 22.79 -22.22 0.47
C GLU A 359 23.92 -22.18 -0.57
N VAL A 360 23.76 -22.95 -1.65
CA VAL A 360 24.60 -22.87 -2.85
C VAL A 360 24.41 -21.51 -3.52
N CYS A 361 23.16 -21.08 -3.74
CA CYS A 361 22.86 -19.78 -4.33
C CYS A 361 23.39 -18.61 -3.47
N LEU A 362 23.28 -18.71 -2.14
CA LEU A 362 23.79 -17.67 -1.23
C LEU A 362 25.32 -17.53 -1.33
N LYS A 363 26.05 -18.64 -1.38
CA LYS A 363 27.52 -18.65 -1.50
C LYS A 363 28.00 -18.19 -2.87
N VAL A 364 27.27 -18.53 -3.93
CA VAL A 364 27.53 -18.07 -5.31
C VAL A 364 27.28 -16.57 -5.43
N CYS A 365 26.15 -16.05 -4.90
CA CYS A 365 25.88 -14.62 -4.88
C CYS A 365 26.89 -13.83 -4.03
N GLN A 366 27.38 -14.40 -2.93
CA GLN A 366 28.47 -13.82 -2.14
C GLN A 366 29.78 -13.77 -2.94
N ALA A 367 30.14 -14.83 -3.66
CA ALA A 367 31.32 -14.84 -4.54
C ALA A 367 31.20 -13.86 -5.73
N LEU A 368 30.00 -13.68 -6.29
CA LEU A 368 29.74 -12.70 -7.35
C LEU A 368 29.73 -11.25 -6.83
N SER A 369 29.37 -11.02 -5.56
CA SER A 369 29.35 -9.69 -4.94
C SER A 369 30.73 -9.07 -4.73
N SER A 370 31.80 -9.88 -4.75
CA SER A 370 33.18 -9.41 -4.77
C SER A 370 33.64 -8.86 -6.14
N ASN A 371 32.84 -8.99 -7.20
CA ASN A 371 33.12 -8.41 -8.51
C ASN A 371 32.29 -7.12 -8.73
N SER A 372 32.98 -5.99 -9.00
CA SER A 372 32.39 -4.64 -8.96
C SER A 372 31.29 -4.37 -9.99
N ASN A 373 31.20 -5.16 -11.05
CA ASN A 373 30.16 -5.00 -12.08
C ASN A 373 28.87 -5.82 -11.81
N ALA A 374 28.92 -6.82 -10.92
CA ALA A 374 27.77 -7.70 -10.62
C ALA A 374 27.16 -7.47 -9.23
N ALA A 375 27.82 -6.69 -8.36
CA ALA A 375 27.44 -6.50 -6.96
C ALA A 375 26.04 -5.92 -6.73
N ARG A 376 25.56 -5.05 -7.64
CA ARG A 376 24.23 -4.45 -7.52
C ARG A 376 23.11 -5.46 -7.83
N LEU A 377 23.30 -6.30 -8.86
CA LEU A 377 22.37 -7.37 -9.20
C LEU A 377 22.39 -8.48 -8.13
N ALA A 378 23.58 -8.82 -7.62
CA ALA A 378 23.75 -9.79 -6.53
C ALA A 378 23.12 -9.31 -5.21
N SER A 379 23.17 -8.00 -4.89
CA SER A 379 22.52 -7.42 -3.72
C SER A 379 20.99 -7.42 -3.82
N ASP A 380 20.45 -7.11 -5.01
CA ASP A 380 19.01 -7.14 -5.25
C ASP A 380 18.47 -8.57 -5.24
N MET A 381 19.21 -9.52 -5.85
CA MET A 381 18.92 -10.96 -5.75
C MET A 381 19.05 -11.48 -4.31
N MET A 382 20.02 -11.02 -3.52
CA MET A 382 20.18 -11.37 -2.10
C MET A 382 19.02 -10.86 -1.24
N GLN A 383 18.48 -9.67 -1.51
CA GLN A 383 17.29 -9.17 -0.83
C GLN A 383 16.05 -10.00 -1.17
N ARG A 384 15.88 -10.35 -2.46
CA ARG A 384 14.75 -11.17 -2.93
C ARG A 384 14.83 -12.60 -2.38
N LEU A 385 16.00 -13.24 -2.40
CA LEU A 385 16.26 -14.56 -1.81
C LEU A 385 16.04 -14.59 -0.29
N LYS A 386 16.36 -13.49 0.43
CA LYS A 386 16.05 -13.37 1.87
C LYS A 386 14.54 -13.28 2.13
N LYS A 387 13.76 -12.63 1.26
CA LYS A 387 12.29 -12.67 1.30
C LYS A 387 11.76 -14.09 1.02
N THR A 388 12.32 -14.81 0.04
CA THR A 388 11.98 -16.22 -0.22
C THR A 388 12.32 -17.15 0.95
N ARG A 389 13.36 -16.85 1.74
CA ARG A 389 13.75 -17.63 2.93
C ARG A 389 12.71 -17.57 4.06
N THR A 390 11.93 -16.49 4.13
CA THR A 390 10.81 -16.33 5.08
C THR A 390 9.60 -17.15 4.63
N ILE A 391 9.30 -17.13 3.33
CA ILE A 391 8.25 -17.97 2.70
C ILE A 391 8.64 -19.46 2.75
N SER A 392 9.92 -19.78 2.56
CA SER A 392 10.48 -21.14 2.71
C SER A 392 10.42 -21.63 4.16
N LYS A 393 10.45 -20.75 5.17
CA LYS A 393 10.21 -21.12 6.59
C LYS A 393 8.74 -21.42 6.87
N VAL A 394 7.82 -20.71 6.22
CA VAL A 394 6.37 -21.01 6.28
C VAL A 394 6.05 -22.32 5.56
N LEU A 395 6.60 -22.55 4.37
CA LEU A 395 6.53 -23.82 3.64
C LEU A 395 7.31 -24.97 4.33
N LYS A 396 8.37 -24.66 5.09
CA LYS A 396 9.07 -25.62 5.99
C LYS A 396 8.32 -25.88 7.29
N ASN A 397 7.29 -25.12 7.63
CA ASN A 397 6.41 -25.45 8.76
C ASN A 397 5.13 -26.16 8.28
N LEU A 398 4.81 -26.09 6.98
CA LEU A 398 3.88 -26.96 6.23
C LEU A 398 4.57 -28.19 5.58
N ILE A 399 5.89 -28.35 5.82
CA ILE A 399 6.94 -29.18 5.19
C ILE A 399 6.57 -29.91 3.88
N LEU A 400 7.11 -29.44 2.75
CA LEU A 400 7.06 -30.15 1.47
C LEU A 400 8.45 -30.21 0.82
N THR A 401 8.95 -31.41 0.56
CA THR A 401 10.02 -31.63 -0.42
C THR A 401 9.48 -31.34 -1.83
N ARG A 402 10.35 -31.26 -2.85
CA ARG A 402 9.96 -30.99 -4.25
C ARG A 402 8.87 -31.95 -4.78
N GLY A 403 8.72 -33.13 -4.16
CA GLY A 403 7.64 -34.08 -4.44
C GLY A 403 6.28 -33.66 -3.89
N ASP A 404 6.21 -33.06 -2.71
CA ASP A 404 4.94 -32.84 -2.01
C ASP A 404 4.22 -31.54 -2.44
N LEU A 405 4.95 -30.54 -2.98
CA LEU A 405 4.37 -29.38 -3.68
C LEU A 405 3.64 -29.78 -4.97
N PHE A 406 4.16 -30.82 -5.64
CA PHE A 406 3.52 -31.42 -6.80
C PHE A 406 2.23 -32.14 -6.37
N THR A 407 2.26 -32.85 -5.24
CA THR A 407 1.10 -33.55 -4.66
C THR A 407 0.03 -32.58 -4.16
N LEU A 408 0.38 -31.42 -3.60
CA LEU A 408 -0.59 -30.38 -3.21
C LEU A 408 -1.30 -29.79 -4.44
N GLY A 409 -0.56 -29.51 -5.50
CA GLY A 409 -1.12 -29.09 -6.80
C GLY A 409 -2.04 -30.16 -7.41
N GLU A 410 -1.66 -31.44 -7.32
CA GLU A 410 -2.50 -32.58 -7.72
C GLU A 410 -3.73 -32.74 -6.83
N THR A 411 -3.62 -32.57 -5.51
CA THR A 411 -4.72 -32.72 -4.54
C THR A 411 -5.75 -31.60 -4.70
N MET A 412 -5.30 -30.35 -4.90
CA MET A 412 -6.20 -29.22 -5.14
C MET A 412 -6.87 -29.30 -6.52
N ASN A 413 -6.18 -29.85 -7.54
CA ASN A 413 -6.83 -30.18 -8.82
C ASN A 413 -7.77 -31.39 -8.70
N CYS A 414 -7.45 -32.41 -7.92
CA CYS A 414 -8.34 -33.54 -7.65
C CYS A 414 -9.65 -33.12 -6.97
N VAL A 415 -9.57 -32.14 -6.06
CA VAL A 415 -10.75 -31.49 -5.44
C VAL A 415 -11.50 -30.61 -6.46
N ALA A 416 -10.79 -29.90 -7.34
CA ALA A 416 -11.40 -29.09 -8.41
C ALA A 416 -11.99 -29.89 -9.59
N ILE A 417 -11.55 -31.15 -9.77
CA ILE A 417 -12.00 -32.07 -10.83
C ILE A 417 -12.90 -33.18 -10.23
N GLY A 418 -13.22 -33.15 -8.93
CA GLY A 418 -14.14 -34.09 -8.30
C GLY A 418 -13.68 -35.56 -8.29
N VAL A 419 -12.38 -35.85 -8.38
CA VAL A 419 -11.84 -37.23 -8.38
C VAL A 419 -10.80 -37.37 -7.26
N VAL A 420 -11.15 -38.14 -6.22
CA VAL A 420 -10.27 -38.45 -5.08
C VAL A 420 -9.50 -39.76 -5.35
N PRO A 421 -8.17 -39.81 -5.17
CA PRO A 421 -7.45 -41.07 -5.05
C PRO A 421 -7.37 -41.52 -3.57
N THR A 422 -7.89 -42.71 -3.23
CA THR A 422 -7.63 -43.33 -1.92
C THR A 422 -6.53 -44.38 -2.02
N ALA A 423 -5.59 -44.32 -1.08
CA ALA A 423 -4.51 -45.30 -0.93
C ALA A 423 -5.09 -46.68 -0.58
N GLU A 424 -4.57 -47.71 -1.25
CA GLU A 424 -4.90 -49.14 -1.14
C GLU A 424 -6.17 -49.63 -1.87
N ASN A 425 -5.95 -50.06 -3.14
CA ASN A 425 -6.79 -50.99 -3.91
C ASN A 425 -8.31 -50.71 -3.99
N GLY A 426 -8.70 -49.80 -4.89
CA GLY A 426 -10.02 -49.77 -5.52
C GLY A 426 -10.78 -48.45 -5.33
N PHE A 427 -11.17 -47.84 -6.45
CA PHE A 427 -12.06 -46.66 -6.48
C PHE A 427 -13.46 -47.02 -5.94
N GLY A 428 -14.02 -46.23 -5.02
CA GLY A 428 -15.32 -46.45 -4.39
C GLY A 428 -16.31 -45.30 -4.62
N ASN A 429 -17.52 -45.67 -5.08
CA ASN A 429 -18.64 -44.81 -5.50
C ASN A 429 -19.07 -43.68 -4.52
N ILE A 430 -19.39 -42.51 -5.09
CA ILE A 430 -20.10 -41.37 -4.46
C ILE A 430 -21.64 -41.40 -4.68
N THR A 431 -22.20 -42.42 -5.34
CA THR A 431 -23.57 -42.32 -5.91
C THR A 431 -24.75 -42.80 -5.04
N ASP A 432 -24.57 -43.34 -3.83
CA ASP A 432 -25.70 -43.94 -3.08
C ASP A 432 -26.26 -43.13 -1.90
N THR A 433 -25.85 -41.87 -1.69
CA THR A 433 -26.47 -41.01 -0.67
C THR A 433 -26.56 -39.55 -1.09
N LEU A 434 -27.44 -39.24 -2.04
CA LEU A 434 -27.99 -37.87 -2.18
C LEU A 434 -29.23 -37.75 -1.29
N PRO A 435 -29.08 -37.12 -0.12
CA PRO A 435 -29.80 -35.87 0.10
C PRO A 435 -28.94 -34.78 0.77
N SER A 436 -29.13 -33.55 0.28
CA SER A 436 -28.70 -32.24 0.83
C SER A 436 -27.19 -31.96 0.92
N GLY A 437 -26.80 -30.72 0.55
CA GLY A 437 -25.43 -30.19 0.42
C GLY A 437 -24.51 -30.29 1.65
N ASP A 438 -25.01 -30.79 2.79
CA ASP A 438 -24.22 -31.03 4.01
C ASP A 438 -23.12 -32.10 3.83
N LEU A 439 -23.30 -33.06 2.92
CA LEU A 439 -22.35 -34.18 2.77
C LEU A 439 -21.08 -33.80 1.97
N PHE A 440 -21.17 -32.86 1.03
CA PHE A 440 -20.00 -32.37 0.28
C PHE A 440 -19.07 -31.56 1.19
N GLN A 441 -19.67 -30.73 2.06
CA GLN A 441 -18.98 -30.03 3.14
C GLN A 441 -18.30 -31.01 4.11
N ALA A 442 -19.01 -32.08 4.52
CA ALA A 442 -18.45 -33.11 5.42
C ALA A 442 -17.33 -33.95 4.79
N THR A 443 -17.36 -34.19 3.47
CA THR A 443 -16.34 -34.98 2.77
C THR A 443 -15.07 -34.15 2.53
N MET A 444 -15.21 -32.86 2.20
CA MET A 444 -14.09 -31.90 2.17
C MET A 444 -13.42 -31.77 3.56
N LEU A 445 -14.23 -31.66 4.62
CA LEU A 445 -13.72 -31.53 5.99
C LEU A 445 -13.05 -32.80 6.52
N SER A 446 -13.59 -33.99 6.20
CA SER A 446 -12.98 -35.26 6.63
C SER A 446 -11.67 -35.60 5.90
N GLN A 447 -11.47 -35.10 4.69
CA GLN A 447 -10.19 -35.25 3.97
C GLN A 447 -9.13 -34.24 4.42
N LEU A 448 -9.53 -33.04 4.83
CA LEU A 448 -8.64 -32.07 5.51
C LEU A 448 -8.11 -32.62 6.85
N ASP A 449 -8.91 -33.41 7.57
CA ASP A 449 -8.43 -34.13 8.76
C ASP A 449 -7.39 -35.22 8.42
N SER A 450 -7.48 -35.85 7.24
CA SER A 450 -6.53 -36.90 6.80
C SER A 450 -5.17 -36.37 6.34
N THR A 451 -5.09 -35.08 5.97
CA THR A 451 -3.84 -34.38 5.64
C THR A 451 -3.23 -33.65 6.85
N GLY A 452 -3.82 -33.80 8.04
CA GLY A 452 -3.35 -33.17 9.27
C GLY A 452 -3.71 -31.69 9.42
N LEU A 453 -4.60 -31.16 8.58
CA LEU A 453 -5.14 -29.81 8.69
C LEU A 453 -6.52 -29.87 9.34
N SER A 454 -6.54 -29.90 10.67
CA SER A 454 -7.78 -29.97 11.46
C SER A 454 -8.77 -28.83 11.13
N GLN A 455 -10.07 -29.05 11.36
CA GLN A 455 -11.08 -27.98 11.42
C GLN A 455 -10.64 -26.81 12.33
N GLU A 456 -9.84 -27.09 13.36
CA GLU A 456 -9.20 -26.09 14.22
C GLU A 456 -8.17 -25.25 13.46
N SER A 457 -7.39 -25.83 12.54
CA SER A 457 -6.46 -25.11 11.64
C SER A 457 -7.20 -24.27 10.60
N PHE A 458 -8.33 -24.76 10.08
CA PHE A 458 -9.18 -24.01 9.16
C PHE A 458 -9.96 -22.89 9.87
N ASN A 459 -10.42 -23.11 11.11
CA ASN A 459 -11.02 -22.10 11.96
C ASN A 459 -9.94 -21.13 12.52
N LEU A 460 -8.69 -21.54 12.72
CA LEU A 460 -7.55 -20.65 13.00
C LEU A 460 -7.26 -19.75 11.79
N MET A 461 -7.45 -20.26 10.58
CA MET A 461 -7.35 -19.52 9.32
C MET A 461 -8.50 -18.51 9.13
N TYR A 462 -9.68 -18.76 9.75
CA TYR A 462 -10.89 -17.92 9.62
C TYR A 462 -11.22 -17.06 10.85
N GLN A 463 -10.72 -17.38 12.05
CA GLN A 463 -11.08 -16.73 13.32
C GLN A 463 -9.89 -16.10 14.06
N THR A 464 -8.68 -16.18 13.52
CA THR A 464 -7.53 -15.45 14.05
C THR A 464 -6.67 -14.96 12.91
N MET A 465 -7.07 -13.85 12.30
CA MET A 465 -6.07 -12.88 11.84
C MET A 465 -6.30 -11.62 12.69
N PRO A 466 -5.76 -11.57 13.92
CA PRO A 466 -5.56 -10.29 14.57
C PRO A 466 -4.77 -9.40 13.60
N TYR A 467 -4.90 -8.08 13.73
CA TYR A 467 -4.15 -7.15 12.91
C TYR A 467 -2.68 -7.22 13.30
N GLU A 468 -1.93 -8.18 12.76
CA GLU A 468 -0.55 -8.47 13.15
C GLU A 468 0.47 -7.65 12.34
N VAL A 469 1.57 -7.28 13.00
CA VAL A 469 2.82 -6.89 12.34
C VAL A 469 3.41 -8.16 11.70
N SER A 470 3.31 -8.29 10.38
CA SER A 470 3.54 -9.57 9.66
C SER A 470 4.97 -9.78 9.15
N GLU A 471 5.88 -8.81 9.30
CA GLU A 471 7.26 -8.83 8.79
C GLU A 471 8.24 -8.13 9.77
N PRO A 472 9.57 -8.36 9.70
CA PRO A 472 10.52 -7.83 10.70
C PRO A 472 10.47 -6.30 10.81
N VAL A 473 10.41 -5.80 12.04
CA VAL A 473 10.66 -4.37 12.33
C VAL A 473 12.11 -4.07 11.97
N MET A 474 12.30 -3.31 10.90
CA MET A 474 13.63 -2.96 10.40
C MET A 474 14.03 -1.58 10.92
N SER A 475 15.32 -1.40 11.18
CA SER A 475 15.85 -0.09 11.55
C SER A 475 17.14 0.21 10.82
N PHE A 476 17.42 1.49 10.57
CA PHE A 476 18.60 1.92 9.86
C PHE A 476 19.13 3.24 10.39
N GLN A 477 20.45 3.41 10.32
CA GLN A 477 21.07 4.71 10.51
C GLN A 477 20.87 5.58 9.25
N ARG A 478 20.33 6.79 9.45
CA ARG A 478 20.19 7.84 8.43
C ARG A 478 20.83 9.13 8.94
N LEU A 479 20.75 10.22 8.19
CA LEU A 479 21.25 11.53 8.59
C LEU A 479 20.07 12.48 8.88
N ASP A 480 20.22 13.30 9.91
CA ASP A 480 19.36 14.46 10.18
C ASP A 480 19.78 15.65 9.29
N SER A 481 19.05 16.77 9.42
CA SER A 481 19.26 18.00 8.66
C SER A 481 20.61 18.71 8.92
N ARG A 482 21.33 18.31 9.97
CA ARG A 482 22.67 18.79 10.33
C ARG A 482 23.76 17.83 9.89
N GLY A 483 23.40 16.72 9.23
CA GLY A 483 24.33 15.67 8.81
C GLY A 483 24.79 14.77 9.96
N LYS A 484 24.09 14.76 11.10
CA LYS A 484 24.36 13.83 12.20
C LYS A 484 23.53 12.56 12.02
N PRO A 485 24.06 11.38 12.43
CA PRO A 485 23.28 10.15 12.37
C PRO A 485 21.96 10.23 13.17
N THR A 486 20.91 9.57 12.70
CA THR A 486 19.64 9.37 13.41
C THR A 486 18.99 8.04 13.02
N VAL A 487 17.97 7.62 13.77
CA VAL A 487 17.29 6.34 13.61
C VAL A 487 16.12 6.48 12.62
N GLN A 488 16.10 5.61 11.62
CA GLN A 488 14.92 5.31 10.80
C GLN A 488 14.37 3.95 11.23
N VAL A 489 13.06 3.82 11.33
CA VAL A 489 12.37 2.54 11.54
C VAL A 489 11.39 2.29 10.41
N GLU A 490 11.23 1.03 10.02
CA GLU A 490 10.23 0.56 9.08
C GLU A 490 9.47 -0.62 9.70
N VAL A 491 8.15 -0.48 9.78
CA VAL A 491 7.22 -1.52 10.22
C VAL A 491 6.43 -1.97 8.99
N GLU A 492 6.45 -3.27 8.69
CA GLU A 492 5.73 -3.85 7.56
C GLU A 492 4.59 -4.74 8.10
N THR A 493 3.40 -4.53 7.54
CA THR A 493 2.15 -5.19 7.92
C THR A 493 1.41 -5.58 6.64
N LYS A 494 0.27 -6.28 6.76
CA LYS A 494 -0.62 -6.54 5.61
C LYS A 494 -1.10 -5.26 4.90
N ASP A 495 -1.18 -4.14 5.61
CA ASP A 495 -1.67 -2.86 5.10
C ASP A 495 -0.55 -2.01 4.46
N GLY A 496 0.66 -2.56 4.38
CA GLY A 496 1.81 -1.95 3.73
C GLY A 496 2.98 -1.68 4.67
N LYS A 497 3.87 -0.79 4.22
CA LYS A 497 5.14 -0.49 4.88
C LYS A 497 5.15 0.94 5.39
N PHE A 498 5.30 1.08 6.70
CA PHE A 498 5.23 2.35 7.41
C PHE A 498 6.60 2.74 7.94
N ARG A 499 7.04 3.95 7.60
CA ARG A 499 8.36 4.46 7.94
C ARG A 499 8.25 5.58 8.98
N ALA A 500 9.23 5.67 9.86
CA ALA A 500 9.45 6.84 10.70
C ALA A 500 10.93 7.21 10.73
N LEU A 501 11.25 8.50 10.68
CA LEU A 501 12.59 9.03 10.96
C LEU A 501 12.55 9.92 12.19
N VAL A 502 13.39 9.60 13.17
CA VAL A 502 13.40 10.27 14.47
C VAL A 502 14.23 11.55 14.39
N PRO A 503 13.73 12.68 14.91
CA PRO A 503 14.51 13.91 14.98
C PRO A 503 15.43 13.93 16.20
N SER A 504 16.41 14.83 16.20
CA SER A 504 17.39 14.99 17.27
C SER A 504 17.55 16.45 17.69
N GLY A 505 17.77 16.68 18.99
CA GLY A 505 18.05 17.98 19.58
C GLY A 505 19.48 18.48 19.40
N ALA A 506 19.72 19.76 19.71
CA ALA A 506 21.06 20.32 19.91
C ALA A 506 21.42 20.39 21.39
N SER A 507 20.50 20.88 22.22
CA SER A 507 20.55 20.88 23.68
C SER A 507 20.09 19.52 24.21
N LYS A 508 20.81 19.00 25.20
CA LYS A 508 20.36 17.87 26.03
C LYS A 508 19.75 18.47 27.29
N GLY A 509 18.44 18.62 27.33
CA GLY A 509 17.77 19.04 28.57
C GLY A 509 17.96 17.98 29.65
N ASP A 510 18.17 18.41 30.90
CA ASP A 510 18.47 17.52 32.04
C ASP A 510 17.32 16.54 32.37
N TYR A 511 16.13 16.80 31.84
CA TYR A 511 14.89 16.12 32.17
C TYR A 511 14.24 15.39 30.97
N GLU A 512 14.91 15.39 29.81
CA GLU A 512 14.47 14.70 28.59
C GLU A 512 14.76 13.18 28.67
N ALA A 513 13.98 12.39 27.92
CA ALA A 513 14.31 11.01 27.62
C ALA A 513 15.64 10.93 26.84
N ILE A 514 16.43 9.90 27.11
CA ILE A 514 17.82 9.82 26.65
C ILE A 514 17.90 9.27 25.22
N GLU A 515 18.36 10.10 24.30
CA GLU A 515 18.81 9.66 22.98
C GLU A 515 20.08 8.78 23.10
N LEU A 516 20.02 7.54 22.62
CA LEU A 516 21.16 6.64 22.65
C LEU A 516 22.11 6.92 21.48
N ARG A 517 23.36 7.25 21.81
CA ARG A 517 24.47 7.49 20.89
C ARG A 517 25.60 6.48 21.11
N ASP A 518 26.32 6.13 20.04
CA ASP A 518 27.36 5.11 20.07
C ASP A 518 28.59 5.54 20.89
N GLY A 519 28.92 6.83 20.85
CA GLY A 519 30.23 7.34 21.28
C GLY A 519 31.35 6.99 20.30
N GLY A 520 32.60 7.19 20.70
CA GLY A 520 33.78 6.87 19.88
C GLY A 520 34.07 7.89 18.75
N GLU A 521 34.87 7.48 17.77
CA GLU A 521 35.37 8.38 16.71
C GLU A 521 34.40 8.56 15.53
N ALA A 522 33.62 7.52 15.19
CA ALA A 522 32.72 7.55 14.04
C ALA A 522 31.67 8.67 14.20
N TYR A 523 31.52 9.50 13.17
CA TYR A 523 30.63 10.68 13.19
C TYR A 523 30.85 11.60 14.41
N GLY A 524 32.08 11.68 14.95
CA GLY A 524 32.37 12.47 16.15
C GLY A 524 31.63 11.97 17.40
N GLY A 525 31.35 10.66 17.46
CA GLY A 525 30.63 10.02 18.56
C GLY A 525 29.10 10.06 18.42
N ALA A 526 28.58 10.65 17.35
CA ALA A 526 27.14 10.79 17.12
C ALA A 526 26.49 9.59 16.42
N GLY A 527 27.19 8.46 16.24
CA GLY A 527 26.61 7.22 15.69
C GLY A 527 25.37 6.75 16.47
N VAL A 528 24.48 5.99 15.82
CA VAL A 528 23.26 5.43 16.41
C VAL A 528 23.09 3.93 16.12
N GLN A 529 24.18 3.21 15.83
CA GLN A 529 24.15 1.78 15.54
C GLN A 529 23.62 0.97 16.73
N LYS A 530 23.93 1.36 17.97
CA LYS A 530 23.38 0.71 19.17
C LYS A 530 21.86 0.84 19.23
N ALA A 531 21.31 2.02 18.94
CA ALA A 531 19.86 2.23 18.90
C ALA A 531 19.21 1.40 17.77
N VAL A 532 19.84 1.35 16.59
CA VAL A 532 19.39 0.52 15.46
C VAL A 532 19.40 -0.97 15.84
N GLN A 533 20.45 -1.44 16.50
CA GLN A 533 20.56 -2.82 17.00
C GLN A 533 19.48 -3.12 18.03
N ASN A 534 19.22 -2.21 18.98
CA ASN A 534 18.15 -2.38 19.95
C ASN A 534 16.77 -2.54 19.28
N VAL A 535 16.49 -1.83 18.19
CA VAL A 535 15.26 -2.06 17.41
C VAL A 535 15.26 -3.45 16.77
N GLN A 536 16.33 -3.84 16.07
CA GLN A 536 16.36 -5.08 15.29
C GLN A 536 16.47 -6.36 16.13
N GLU A 537 17.19 -6.32 17.25
CA GLU A 537 17.56 -7.49 18.05
C GLU A 537 16.72 -7.62 19.32
N THR A 538 16.10 -6.53 19.80
CA THR A 538 15.32 -6.53 21.05
C THR A 538 13.86 -6.13 20.82
N ILE A 539 13.60 -4.90 20.37
CA ILE A 539 12.21 -4.38 20.28
C ILE A 539 11.41 -5.14 19.22
N GLY A 540 11.95 -5.26 18.01
CA GLY A 540 11.29 -5.91 16.88
C GLY A 540 10.86 -7.36 17.16
N PRO A 541 11.79 -8.24 17.58
CA PRO A 541 11.44 -9.61 17.96
C PRO A 541 10.40 -9.68 19.08
N ALA A 542 10.52 -8.81 20.09
CA ALA A 542 9.59 -8.79 21.22
C ALA A 542 8.17 -8.32 20.82
N LEU A 543 8.05 -7.40 19.86
CA LEU A 543 6.76 -6.98 19.31
C LEU A 543 6.12 -8.07 18.45
N LEU A 544 6.90 -8.77 17.63
CA LEU A 544 6.41 -9.88 16.82
C LEU A 544 5.93 -11.05 17.68
N GLU A 545 6.65 -11.37 18.77
CA GLU A 545 6.23 -12.42 19.70
C GLU A 545 4.90 -12.10 20.40
N LYS A 546 4.61 -10.81 20.61
CA LYS A 546 3.36 -10.37 21.25
C LYS A 546 2.15 -10.37 20.34
N GLN A 547 2.34 -10.33 19.01
CA GLN A 547 1.27 -10.29 18.01
C GLN A 547 0.18 -9.25 18.36
N TYR A 548 0.60 -8.01 18.62
CA TYR A 548 -0.35 -6.94 18.92
C TYR A 548 -1.34 -6.72 17.78
N ASP A 549 -2.62 -6.58 18.13
CA ASP A 549 -3.67 -6.15 17.23
C ASP A 549 -3.58 -4.63 17.00
N LEU A 550 -3.15 -4.23 15.81
CA LEU A 550 -3.01 -2.82 15.42
C LEU A 550 -4.35 -2.05 15.40
N GLU A 551 -5.50 -2.72 15.30
CA GLU A 551 -6.80 -2.06 15.46
C GLU A 551 -7.14 -1.72 16.92
N MET A 552 -6.47 -2.31 17.90
CA MET A 552 -6.72 -1.99 19.32
C MET A 552 -6.13 -0.63 19.74
N GLY A 553 -5.22 -0.06 18.94
CA GLY A 553 -4.62 1.26 19.16
C GLY A 553 -3.14 1.21 19.52
N LEU A 554 -2.52 2.38 19.70
CA LEU A 554 -1.05 2.50 19.86
C LEU A 554 -0.60 2.29 21.31
N LYS A 555 -1.47 2.60 22.26
CA LYS A 555 -1.14 2.67 23.69
C LYS A 555 -0.54 1.38 24.27
N GLU A 556 -1.03 0.22 23.84
CA GLU A 556 -0.54 -1.07 24.34
C GLU A 556 0.89 -1.36 23.87
N ILE A 557 1.18 -1.03 22.61
CA ILE A 557 2.50 -1.17 21.99
C ILE A 557 3.51 -0.26 22.70
N ASP A 558 3.17 1.02 22.89
CA ASP A 558 4.03 1.98 23.59
C ASP A 558 4.26 1.56 25.05
N SER A 559 3.21 1.16 25.76
CA SER A 559 3.31 0.69 27.15
C SER A 559 4.21 -0.54 27.28
N PHE A 560 4.16 -1.43 26.29
CA PHE A 560 5.03 -2.59 26.24
C PHE A 560 6.49 -2.21 26.00
N MET A 561 6.78 -1.30 25.06
CA MET A 561 8.14 -0.84 24.80
C MET A 561 8.75 -0.10 26.01
N ILE A 562 7.96 0.73 26.70
CA ILE A 562 8.37 1.39 27.95
C ILE A 562 8.74 0.34 29.01
N LYS A 563 7.91 -0.70 29.16
CA LYS A 563 8.18 -1.79 30.11
C LYS A 563 9.39 -2.65 29.70
N LEU A 564 9.58 -2.86 28.41
CA LEU A 564 10.71 -3.62 27.84
C LEU A 564 12.04 -2.91 28.11
N ASP A 565 12.06 -1.58 27.98
CA ASP A 565 13.21 -0.76 28.37
C ASP A 565 13.44 -0.78 29.88
N GLY A 566 12.38 -0.53 30.66
CA GLY A 566 12.41 -0.63 32.12
C GLY A 566 13.15 0.50 32.86
N SER A 567 13.73 1.48 32.16
CA SER A 567 14.25 2.70 32.77
C SER A 567 13.20 3.82 32.76
N SER A 568 13.34 4.81 33.64
CA SER A 568 12.42 5.96 33.69
C SER A 568 12.64 6.96 32.56
N ASP A 569 13.82 6.94 31.94
CA ASP A 569 14.32 7.90 30.96
C ASP A 569 14.59 7.28 29.58
N LYS A 570 14.20 6.01 29.37
CA LYS A 570 14.38 5.24 28.14
C LYS A 570 15.84 5.03 27.73
N SER A 571 16.75 5.02 28.71
CA SER A 571 18.20 4.99 28.49
C SER A 571 18.76 3.59 28.17
N HIS A 572 18.03 2.51 28.48
CA HIS A 572 18.50 1.16 28.21
C HIS A 572 18.44 0.82 26.71
N LEU A 573 17.30 1.10 26.07
CA LEU A 573 17.07 0.86 24.64
C LEU A 573 17.31 2.11 23.80
N GLY A 574 17.17 3.30 24.39
CA GLY A 574 17.28 4.60 23.74
C GLY A 574 15.92 5.16 23.33
N ALA A 575 15.64 6.40 23.73
CA ALA A 575 14.40 7.11 23.37
C ALA A 575 14.22 7.23 21.84
N ASN A 576 15.32 7.34 21.09
CA ASN A 576 15.34 7.35 19.64
C ASN A 576 14.99 6.00 19.00
N ALA A 577 15.33 4.87 19.63
CA ALA A 577 14.90 3.55 19.17
C ALA A 577 13.39 3.37 19.39
N ILE A 578 12.93 3.65 20.61
CA ILE A 578 11.53 3.48 21.02
C ILE A 578 10.61 4.40 20.22
N LEU A 579 10.94 5.68 20.09
CA LEU A 579 10.12 6.65 19.37
C LEU A 579 9.99 6.27 17.89
N GLY A 580 11.07 5.80 17.26
CA GLY A 580 11.03 5.40 15.85
C GLY A 580 10.03 4.28 15.60
N VAL A 581 9.99 3.30 16.49
CA VAL A 581 8.99 2.21 16.45
C VAL A 581 7.59 2.75 16.74
N SER A 582 7.44 3.58 17.77
CA SER A 582 6.15 4.21 18.15
C SER A 582 5.51 4.98 17.00
N MET A 583 6.28 5.85 16.31
CA MET A 583 5.79 6.63 15.16
C MET A 583 5.44 5.75 13.95
N ALA A 584 6.24 4.72 13.67
CA ALA A 584 5.96 3.78 12.57
C ALA A 584 4.72 2.93 12.86
N CYS A 585 4.56 2.46 14.10
CA CYS A 585 3.35 1.77 14.56
C CYS A 585 2.13 2.68 14.55
N ALA A 586 2.24 3.97 14.90
CA ALA A 586 1.11 4.91 14.81
C ALA A 586 0.55 5.00 13.39
N ARG A 587 1.44 5.06 12.39
CA ARG A 587 1.06 5.01 10.96
C ARG A 587 0.43 3.67 10.57
N ALA A 588 0.98 2.57 11.08
CA ALA A 588 0.43 1.23 10.85
C ALA A 588 -0.97 1.07 11.46
N CYS A 589 -1.19 1.52 12.69
CA CYS A 589 -2.50 1.50 13.36
C CYS A 589 -3.52 2.39 12.62
N ALA A 590 -3.09 3.57 12.14
CA ALA A 590 -3.95 4.44 11.33
C ALA A 590 -4.40 3.73 10.04
N ALA A 591 -3.47 3.09 9.33
CA ALA A 591 -3.77 2.33 8.12
C ALA A 591 -4.67 1.12 8.38
N ALA A 592 -4.41 0.35 9.44
CA ALA A 592 -5.26 -0.76 9.85
C ALA A 592 -6.72 -0.32 10.10
N LYS A 593 -6.89 0.85 10.76
CA LYS A 593 -8.20 1.48 10.98
C LYS A 593 -8.76 2.21 9.76
N LYS A 594 -8.04 2.26 8.64
CA LYS A 594 -8.39 3.00 7.42
C LYS A 594 -8.66 4.49 7.68
N LEU A 595 -7.87 5.07 8.58
CA LEU A 595 -7.92 6.49 8.94
C LEU A 595 -6.66 7.20 8.44
N PRO A 596 -6.77 8.46 8.00
CA PRO A 596 -5.62 9.36 7.95
C PRO A 596 -4.92 9.43 9.32
N LEU A 597 -3.61 9.68 9.33
CA LEU A 597 -2.85 9.69 10.58
C LEU A 597 -3.37 10.74 11.58
N TYR A 598 -3.75 11.94 11.13
CA TYR A 598 -4.34 12.96 12.00
C TYR A 598 -5.67 12.51 12.65
N ASP A 599 -6.54 11.79 11.92
CA ASP A 599 -7.79 11.25 12.46
C ASP A 599 -7.51 10.17 13.51
N PHE A 600 -6.52 9.32 13.24
CA PHE A 600 -6.07 8.29 14.19
C PHE A 600 -5.53 8.92 15.47
N LEU A 601 -4.63 9.90 15.38
CA LEU A 601 -4.06 10.60 16.54
C LEU A 601 -5.13 11.33 17.35
N ALA A 602 -6.12 11.93 16.68
CA ALA A 602 -7.29 12.51 17.35
C ALA A 602 -8.05 11.45 18.16
N SER A 603 -8.30 10.28 17.56
CA SER A 603 -9.01 9.18 18.21
C SER A 603 -8.27 8.62 19.44
N GLU A 604 -6.93 8.54 19.39
CA GLU A 604 -6.10 8.12 20.51
C GLU A 604 -6.12 9.15 21.66
N LEU A 605 -6.25 10.45 21.34
CA LEU A 605 -6.48 11.52 22.33
C LEU A 605 -7.92 11.52 22.89
N GLN A 606 -8.81 10.64 22.39
CA GLN A 606 -10.25 10.59 22.70
C GLN A 606 -11.01 11.86 22.27
N SER A 607 -10.48 12.56 21.28
CA SER A 607 -11.19 13.59 20.54
C SER A 607 -11.59 13.00 19.19
N SER A 608 -12.89 12.81 18.94
CA SER A 608 -13.39 12.58 17.58
C SER A 608 -13.98 13.89 17.06
N PRO A 609 -13.13 14.86 16.66
CA PRO A 609 -13.63 16.14 16.23
C PRO A 609 -14.48 15.96 14.98
N LYS A 610 -15.71 16.45 15.01
CA LYS A 610 -16.49 16.66 13.78
C LYS A 610 -15.89 17.78 12.92
N HIS A 611 -14.97 18.55 13.51
CA HIS A 611 -14.37 19.74 12.96
C HIS A 611 -12.89 19.85 13.35
N HIS A 612 -11.97 19.78 12.38
CA HIS A 612 -10.53 19.86 12.63
C HIS A 612 -10.03 21.30 12.74
N ILE A 613 -9.04 21.49 13.60
CA ILE A 613 -8.27 22.74 13.67
C ILE A 613 -7.00 22.57 12.86
N VAL A 614 -6.78 23.47 11.90
CA VAL A 614 -5.52 23.58 11.18
C VAL A 614 -4.67 24.67 11.87
N PRO A 615 -3.46 24.35 12.34
CA PRO A 615 -2.68 25.23 13.22
C PRO A 615 -2.09 26.45 12.50
N VAL A 616 -1.86 27.54 13.24
CA VAL A 616 -1.02 28.68 12.81
C VAL A 616 0.46 28.28 12.89
N PRO A 617 1.21 28.33 11.78
CA PRO A 617 2.65 28.07 11.78
C PRO A 617 3.44 29.29 12.29
N PHE A 618 4.28 29.08 13.30
CA PHE A 618 5.29 30.03 13.76
C PHE A 618 6.58 29.73 13.00
N PHE A 619 6.96 30.63 12.09
CA PHE A 619 8.13 30.46 11.24
C PHE A 619 9.35 31.16 11.84
N ASN A 620 10.39 30.41 12.20
CA ASN A 620 11.66 30.98 12.63
C ASN A 620 12.36 31.69 11.45
N VAL A 621 12.45 33.02 11.49
CA VAL A 621 13.00 33.81 10.36
C VAL A 621 14.33 34.49 10.68
N LEU A 622 14.65 34.71 11.96
CA LEU A 622 15.94 35.23 12.41
C LEU A 622 16.46 34.41 13.60
N ASN A 623 17.73 34.06 13.54
CA ASN A 623 18.42 33.29 14.56
C ASN A 623 19.42 34.15 15.35
N GLY A 624 19.47 33.91 16.66
CA GLY A 624 20.53 34.34 17.57
C GLY A 624 21.01 33.14 18.40
N GLY A 625 21.21 33.33 19.71
CA GLY A 625 21.52 32.26 20.67
C GLY A 625 22.66 31.34 20.25
N VAL A 626 22.59 30.06 20.61
CA VAL A 626 23.57 29.04 20.18
C VAL A 626 23.34 28.57 18.73
N HIS A 627 22.20 28.93 18.12
CA HIS A 627 21.83 28.60 16.75
C HIS A 627 22.53 29.44 15.67
N SER A 628 23.37 30.42 16.06
CA SER A 628 24.06 31.30 15.11
C SER A 628 25.42 31.78 15.60
N GLY A 629 26.25 32.30 14.69
CA GLY A 629 27.54 32.90 15.02
C GLY A 629 27.50 34.41 15.35
N ASN A 630 26.31 35.03 15.34
CA ASN A 630 26.18 36.47 15.66
C ASN A 630 26.28 36.72 17.18
N THR A 631 26.04 37.94 17.64
CA THR A 631 26.13 38.27 19.08
C THR A 631 24.76 38.38 19.76
N MET A 632 23.68 38.09 19.04
CA MET A 632 22.33 38.14 19.59
C MET A 632 22.15 37.01 20.61
N ALA A 633 21.69 37.32 21.82
CA ALA A 633 21.45 36.33 22.86
C ALA A 633 20.19 35.49 22.64
N PHE A 634 19.08 36.10 22.23
CA PHE A 634 17.82 35.37 21.99
C PHE A 634 17.95 34.43 20.81
N GLN A 635 17.40 33.23 20.93
CA GLN A 635 17.63 32.14 20.00
C GLN A 635 16.80 32.26 18.72
N GLU A 636 15.50 32.48 18.82
CA GLU A 636 14.57 32.48 17.68
C GLU A 636 13.68 33.72 17.68
N PHE A 637 13.50 34.31 16.51
CA PHE A 637 12.45 35.29 16.25
C PHE A 637 11.55 34.78 15.14
N MET A 638 10.28 34.58 15.48
CA MET A 638 9.30 33.92 14.65
C MET A 638 8.25 34.88 14.13
N ILE A 639 7.73 34.63 12.93
CA ILE A 639 6.52 35.28 12.42
C ILE A 639 5.36 34.29 12.40
N ALA A 640 4.16 34.76 12.73
CA ALA A 640 2.94 33.96 12.80
C ALA A 640 1.82 34.64 12.00
N PRO A 641 1.37 34.08 10.87
CA PRO A 641 0.31 34.65 10.03
C PRO A 641 -1.08 34.34 10.61
N THR A 642 -1.37 34.95 11.76
CA THR A 642 -2.63 34.80 12.52
C THR A 642 -3.85 35.38 11.79
N GLY A 643 -3.66 36.42 10.96
CA GLY A 643 -4.74 37.05 10.19
C GLY A 643 -5.08 36.34 8.87
N ALA A 644 -4.46 35.20 8.57
CA ALA A 644 -4.77 34.41 7.38
C ALA A 644 -6.09 33.63 7.56
N ASN A 645 -6.73 33.27 6.44
CA ASN A 645 -7.99 32.52 6.45
C ASN A 645 -7.81 31.00 6.28
N SER A 646 -6.59 30.56 5.93
CA SER A 646 -6.27 29.18 5.58
C SER A 646 -4.77 28.93 5.80
N ILE A 647 -4.36 27.67 5.95
CA ILE A 647 -2.93 27.36 6.12
C ILE A 647 -2.13 27.70 4.86
N THR A 648 -2.70 27.42 3.68
CA THR A 648 -2.09 27.77 2.39
C THR A 648 -1.82 29.28 2.28
N GLN A 649 -2.80 30.12 2.68
CA GLN A 649 -2.63 31.56 2.71
C GLN A 649 -1.58 32.00 3.75
N GLY A 650 -1.57 31.37 4.93
CA GLY A 650 -0.57 31.65 5.98
C GLY A 650 0.86 31.37 5.51
N ILE A 651 1.09 30.20 4.91
CA ILE A 651 2.39 29.81 4.34
C ILE A 651 2.82 30.78 3.23
N GLN A 652 1.89 31.19 2.35
CA GLN A 652 2.17 32.17 1.31
C GLN A 652 2.70 33.48 1.93
N TRP A 653 1.96 34.07 2.87
CA TRP A 653 2.34 35.35 3.47
C TRP A 653 3.69 35.27 4.19
N ALA A 654 3.92 34.20 4.96
CA ALA A 654 5.20 33.99 5.64
C ALA A 654 6.37 33.86 4.66
N THR A 655 6.17 33.17 3.53
CA THR A 655 7.19 33.03 2.49
C THR A 655 7.52 34.37 1.82
N GLU A 656 6.51 35.19 1.53
CA GLU A 656 6.68 36.54 0.98
C GLU A 656 7.44 37.45 1.96
N VAL A 657 7.12 37.39 3.26
CA VAL A 657 7.88 38.10 4.32
C VAL A 657 9.31 37.61 4.40
N TYR A 658 9.54 36.29 4.36
CA TYR A 658 10.88 35.70 4.44
C TYR A 658 11.78 36.14 3.26
N GLN A 659 11.26 36.18 2.02
CA GLN A 659 12.00 36.68 0.87
C GLN A 659 12.23 38.20 0.91
N THR A 660 11.27 38.94 1.46
CA THR A 660 11.42 40.39 1.68
C THR A 660 12.50 40.66 2.72
N LEU A 661 12.50 39.92 3.84
CA LEU A 661 13.52 39.98 4.89
C LEU A 661 14.90 39.67 4.32
N ARG A 662 15.03 38.62 3.50
CA ARG A 662 16.27 38.28 2.79
C ARG A 662 16.82 39.49 2.03
N SER A 663 15.96 40.16 1.27
CA SER A 663 16.35 41.31 0.46
C SER A 663 16.78 42.51 1.31
N ILE A 664 16.10 42.75 2.44
CA ILE A 664 16.46 43.79 3.42
C ILE A 664 17.83 43.49 4.04
N ILE A 665 18.08 42.23 4.44
CA ILE A 665 19.35 41.80 5.02
C ILE A 665 20.49 42.00 4.01
N ILE A 666 20.32 41.59 2.74
CA ILE A 666 21.33 41.80 1.70
C ILE A 666 21.63 43.30 1.54
N LYS A 667 20.60 44.14 1.53
CA LYS A 667 20.78 45.59 1.36
C LYS A 667 21.49 46.24 2.56
N LYS A 668 21.21 45.80 3.79
CA LYS A 668 21.75 46.41 5.02
C LYS A 668 23.13 45.85 5.40
N PHE A 669 23.35 44.55 5.23
CA PHE A 669 24.51 43.82 5.76
C PHE A 669 25.34 43.09 4.69
N GLY A 670 24.87 43.08 3.44
CA GLY A 670 25.53 42.40 2.33
C GLY A 670 25.10 40.94 2.16
N THR A 671 25.46 40.34 1.01
CA THR A 671 25.05 38.99 0.62
C THR A 671 25.58 37.89 1.56
N ALA A 672 26.68 38.11 2.29
CA ALA A 672 27.18 37.13 3.24
C ALA A 672 26.26 36.97 4.47
N ALA A 673 25.43 37.97 4.78
CA ALA A 673 24.59 37.99 5.98
C ALA A 673 23.27 37.20 5.84
N ILE A 674 23.00 36.62 4.66
CA ILE A 674 21.86 35.71 4.43
C ILE A 674 22.21 34.24 4.64
N GLY A 675 23.31 33.96 5.35
CA GLY A 675 23.56 32.62 5.89
C GLY A 675 22.39 32.22 6.80
N ILE A 676 21.98 30.97 6.70
CA ILE A 676 20.87 30.40 7.46
C ILE A 676 21.39 29.46 8.55
N GLY A 677 20.70 29.43 9.69
CA GLY A 677 20.97 28.49 10.79
C GLY A 677 20.36 27.12 10.53
N ASP A 678 20.43 26.24 11.54
CA ASP A 678 19.92 24.86 11.48
C ASP A 678 18.44 24.80 11.09
N GLU A 679 17.64 25.78 11.50
CA GLU A 679 16.20 25.86 11.27
C GLU A 679 15.79 26.75 10.10
N GLY A 680 16.77 27.26 9.35
CA GLY A 680 16.55 28.03 8.14
C GLY A 680 16.40 29.54 8.34
N GLY A 681 16.20 30.04 9.56
CA GLY A 681 16.21 31.50 9.82
C GLY A 681 17.57 32.15 9.48
N PHE A 682 17.56 33.41 9.07
CA PHE A 682 18.81 34.13 8.77
C PHE A 682 19.58 34.49 10.05
N ALA A 683 20.91 34.58 9.94
CA ALA A 683 21.79 34.98 11.04
C ALA A 683 22.57 36.28 10.72
N PRO A 684 21.90 37.43 10.51
CA PRO A 684 22.59 38.69 10.29
C PRO A 684 23.37 39.14 11.54
N PRO A 685 24.32 40.10 11.40
CA PRO A 685 25.11 40.62 12.52
C PRO A 685 24.28 41.58 13.39
N ILE A 686 23.31 41.02 14.11
CA ILE A 686 22.43 41.70 15.06
C ILE A 686 22.89 41.46 16.51
N THR A 687 22.58 42.41 17.39
CA THR A 687 23.04 42.41 18.80
C THR A 687 21.91 42.58 19.81
N GLN A 688 20.84 43.30 19.46
CA GLN A 688 19.75 43.67 20.37
C GLN A 688 18.42 43.13 19.84
N PRO A 689 17.49 42.70 20.72
CA PRO A 689 16.21 42.15 20.28
C PRO A 689 15.40 43.16 19.45
N THR A 690 15.47 44.44 19.79
CA THR A 690 14.81 45.51 19.03
C THR A 690 15.30 45.59 17.58
N GLU A 691 16.58 45.31 17.31
CA GLU A 691 17.10 45.32 15.94
C GLU A 691 16.53 44.17 15.11
N ALA A 692 16.41 42.98 15.71
CA ALA A 692 15.78 41.82 15.07
C ALA A 692 14.30 42.12 14.75
N LEU A 693 13.57 42.65 15.73
CA LEU A 693 12.15 42.98 15.60
C LEU A 693 11.91 44.11 14.58
N ASP A 694 12.76 45.15 14.55
CA ASP A 694 12.66 46.22 13.56
C ASP A 694 12.89 45.70 12.11
N LEU A 695 13.79 44.72 11.94
CA LEU A 695 14.00 44.06 10.64
C LEU A 695 12.76 43.24 10.22
N ILE A 696 12.20 42.46 11.14
CA ILE A 696 10.98 41.67 10.90
C ILE A 696 9.80 42.58 10.55
N MET A 697 9.58 43.65 11.33
CA MET A 697 8.50 44.61 11.05
C MET A 697 8.68 45.29 9.69
N SER A 698 9.92 45.64 9.34
CA SER A 698 10.23 46.19 8.01
C SER A 698 9.92 45.19 6.89
N ALA A 699 10.17 43.89 7.10
CA ALA A 699 9.87 42.84 6.14
C ALA A 699 8.36 42.58 6.01
N ILE A 700 7.64 42.50 7.13
CA ILE A 700 6.17 42.35 7.17
C ILE A 700 5.52 43.50 6.39
N LYS A 701 5.94 44.74 6.66
CA LYS A 701 5.47 45.92 5.96
C LYS A 701 5.84 45.90 4.48
N GLY A 702 7.08 45.55 4.15
CA GLY A 702 7.58 45.47 2.77
C GLY A 702 6.84 44.43 1.93
N ALA A 703 6.35 43.35 2.55
CA ALA A 703 5.54 42.32 1.90
C ALA A 703 4.04 42.66 1.81
N GLY A 704 3.58 43.73 2.46
CA GLY A 704 2.17 44.15 2.44
C GLY A 704 1.26 43.45 3.45
N HIS A 705 1.83 42.86 4.51
CA HIS A 705 1.10 42.08 5.52
C HIS A 705 1.08 42.73 6.92
N GLU A 706 1.26 44.05 6.99
CA GLU A 706 1.19 44.83 8.24
C GLU A 706 -0.18 44.65 8.91
N GLY A 707 -0.18 44.37 10.23
CA GLY A 707 -1.39 44.10 11.01
C GLY A 707 -2.01 42.71 10.83
N LYS A 708 -1.43 41.83 9.99
CA LYS A 708 -1.94 40.48 9.72
C LYS A 708 -1.03 39.36 10.23
N ILE A 709 0.19 39.70 10.64
CA ILE A 709 1.24 38.79 11.08
C ILE A 709 1.71 39.25 12.46
N ASN A 710 1.66 38.34 13.43
CA ASN A 710 2.19 38.51 14.78
C ASN A 710 3.61 37.94 14.90
N ILE A 711 4.23 38.14 16.06
CA ILE A 711 5.59 37.69 16.35
C ILE A 711 5.58 36.74 17.56
N GLY A 712 6.40 35.69 17.49
CA GLY A 712 6.80 34.88 18.64
C GLY A 712 8.30 34.99 18.87
N ILE A 713 8.76 34.84 20.10
CA ILE A 713 10.19 34.88 20.43
C ILE A 713 10.53 33.73 21.37
N ASP A 714 11.63 33.04 21.08
CA ASP A 714 12.28 32.09 21.98
C ASP A 714 13.66 32.65 22.37
N PRO A 715 13.81 33.21 23.58
CA PRO A 715 15.11 33.58 24.09
C PRO A 715 16.02 32.38 24.40
N ALA A 716 15.48 31.20 24.76
CA ALA A 716 16.23 30.06 25.30
C ALA A 716 17.15 30.46 26.48
N SER A 717 16.55 31.09 27.50
CA SER A 717 17.30 31.86 28.50
C SER A 717 18.25 31.04 29.38
N SER A 718 18.06 29.71 29.45
CA SER A 718 18.98 28.78 30.11
C SER A 718 20.41 28.91 29.56
N GLU A 719 20.58 29.17 28.26
CA GLU A 719 21.89 29.24 27.58
C GLU A 719 22.74 30.44 27.99
N PHE A 720 22.10 31.49 28.51
CA PHE A 720 22.78 32.70 28.98
C PHE A 720 22.53 33.02 30.46
N PHE A 721 22.05 32.03 31.22
CA PHE A 721 21.90 32.13 32.66
C PHE A 721 23.14 31.64 33.40
N GLY A 722 23.70 32.46 34.27
CA GLY A 722 24.88 32.12 35.06
C GLY A 722 25.09 33.09 36.23
N ASP A 723 25.60 32.57 37.36
CA ASP A 723 25.78 33.33 38.59
C ASP A 723 24.51 34.05 39.08
N GLY A 724 23.33 33.47 38.83
CA GLY A 724 22.03 34.07 39.20
C GLY A 724 21.62 35.29 38.36
N HIS A 725 22.25 35.52 37.21
CA HIS A 725 21.96 36.62 36.29
C HIS A 725 21.83 36.09 34.85
N TYR A 726 21.14 36.86 34.00
CA TYR A 726 20.99 36.59 32.57
C TYR A 726 21.93 37.51 31.77
N ASP A 727 22.91 36.94 31.05
CA ASP A 727 23.91 37.70 30.32
C ASP A 727 23.57 37.81 28.82
N LEU A 728 22.88 38.89 28.42
CA LEU A 728 22.59 39.14 27.00
C LEU A 728 23.85 39.40 26.15
N GLY A 729 25.00 39.57 26.79
CA GLY A 729 26.31 39.75 26.16
C GLY A 729 27.16 38.49 26.16
N PHE A 730 26.64 37.30 26.50
CA PHE A 730 27.43 36.08 26.72
C PHE A 730 28.29 35.63 25.53
N LYS A 731 27.90 36.00 24.31
CA LYS A 731 28.65 35.73 23.07
C LYS A 731 29.61 36.86 22.67
N SER A 732 29.75 37.87 23.53
CA SER A 732 30.55 39.05 23.28
C SER A 732 31.61 39.25 24.36
N ASN A 733 32.62 40.07 24.07
CA ASN A 733 33.65 40.42 25.06
C ASN A 733 33.15 41.40 26.13
N LYS A 734 31.87 41.79 26.11
CA LYS A 734 31.27 42.75 27.04
C LYS A 734 30.00 42.13 27.64
N PRO A 735 30.06 41.59 28.88
CA PRO A 735 28.89 41.03 29.52
C PRO A 735 27.82 42.11 29.73
N SER A 736 26.56 41.72 29.54
CA SER A 736 25.36 42.52 29.76
C SER A 736 24.43 41.75 30.68
N LYS A 737 24.85 41.64 31.96
CA LYS A 737 24.12 40.92 32.99
C LYS A 737 22.86 41.69 33.42
N LEU A 738 21.73 41.00 33.39
CA LEU A 738 20.43 41.45 33.88
C LEU A 738 19.98 40.55 35.02
N SER A 739 19.33 41.14 36.01
CA SER A 739 18.50 40.40 36.96
C SER A 739 17.22 39.89 36.28
N SER A 740 16.54 38.92 36.88
CA SER A 740 15.25 38.41 36.37
C SER A 740 14.20 39.51 36.21
N THR A 741 14.19 40.49 37.12
CA THR A 741 13.29 41.65 37.05
C THR A 741 13.62 42.58 35.88
N GLU A 742 14.90 42.84 35.61
CA GLU A 742 15.32 43.67 34.49
C GLU A 742 15.06 42.97 33.14
N LEU A 743 15.19 41.64 33.09
CA LEU A 743 14.84 40.85 31.91
C LEU A 743 13.32 40.83 31.67
N ALA A 744 12.50 40.70 32.72
CA ALA A 744 11.04 40.83 32.63
C ALA A 744 10.61 42.22 32.11
N ASP A 745 11.25 43.29 32.60
CA ASP A 745 11.00 44.65 32.13
C ASP A 745 11.39 44.84 30.66
N LEU A 746 12.49 44.21 30.23
CA LEU A 746 12.86 44.16 28.82
C LEU A 746 11.75 43.50 27.99
N TYR A 747 11.27 42.32 28.36
CA TYR A 747 10.18 41.66 27.61
C TYR A 747 8.93 42.52 27.52
N ARG A 748 8.49 43.13 28.62
CA ARG A 748 7.35 44.05 28.62
C ARG A 748 7.56 45.22 27.66
N SER A 749 8.74 45.83 27.66
CA SER A 749 9.06 46.92 26.74
C SER A 749 9.03 46.50 25.27
N LEU A 750 9.35 45.23 24.97
CA LEU A 750 9.25 44.68 23.61
C LEU A 750 7.79 44.44 23.23
N VAL A 751 6.99 43.87 24.12
CA VAL A 751 5.56 43.60 23.89
C VAL A 751 4.78 44.89 23.67
N ASP A 752 5.08 45.94 24.44
CA ASP A 752 4.46 47.26 24.26
C ASP A 752 4.73 47.87 22.88
N LYS A 753 5.86 47.51 22.24
CA LYS A 753 6.35 48.11 21.00
C LYS A 753 6.05 47.27 19.76
N TYR A 754 5.95 45.95 19.89
CA TYR A 754 5.86 45.00 18.78
C TYR A 754 4.68 44.04 18.97
N PRO A 755 4.09 43.49 17.89
CA PRO A 755 2.92 42.61 17.96
C PRO A 755 3.30 41.18 18.42
N ILE A 756 3.99 41.07 19.55
CA ILE A 756 4.44 39.82 20.17
C ILE A 756 3.25 39.18 20.88
N VAL A 757 2.98 37.92 20.55
CA VAL A 757 1.86 37.15 21.12
C VAL A 757 2.31 35.93 21.90
N LEU A 758 3.59 35.56 21.79
CA LEU A 758 4.15 34.33 22.34
C LEU A 758 5.60 34.57 22.79
N LEU A 759 5.90 34.13 24.02
CA LEU A 759 7.25 34.05 24.59
C LEU A 759 7.52 32.62 25.06
N GLU A 760 8.50 31.97 24.47
CA GLU A 760 9.00 30.65 24.86
C GLU A 760 10.25 30.81 25.73
N ASP A 761 10.40 30.05 26.80
CA ASP A 761 11.60 30.06 27.68
C ASP A 761 12.19 31.45 28.04
N PRO A 762 11.37 32.38 28.58
CA PRO A 762 11.83 33.70 29.02
C PRO A 762 12.80 33.67 30.22
N PHE A 763 12.89 32.56 30.95
CA PHE A 763 13.80 32.37 32.09
C PHE A 763 14.41 30.98 32.08
N ALA A 764 15.47 30.77 32.86
CA ALA A 764 16.18 29.49 32.91
C ALA A 764 15.26 28.36 33.43
N GLN A 765 15.51 27.13 33.00
CA GLN A 765 14.66 25.95 33.24
C GLN A 765 14.32 25.65 34.71
N ASP A 766 15.13 26.12 35.67
CA ASP A 766 14.94 25.90 37.11
C ASP A 766 14.72 27.22 37.91
N ASP A 767 14.60 28.37 37.23
CA ASP A 767 14.31 29.67 37.85
C ASP A 767 12.79 29.88 38.06
N TRP A 768 12.18 28.95 38.81
CA TRP A 768 10.73 28.85 39.02
C TRP A 768 10.08 30.14 39.56
N GLU A 769 10.80 30.89 40.40
CA GLU A 769 10.30 32.14 40.97
C GLU A 769 10.16 33.23 39.89
N SER A 770 11.12 33.30 38.96
CA SER A 770 11.07 34.26 37.86
C SER A 770 9.99 33.92 36.84
N TRP A 771 9.82 32.64 36.52
CA TRP A 771 8.69 32.15 35.70
C TRP A 771 7.34 32.52 36.31
N LYS A 772 7.11 32.20 37.58
CA LYS A 772 5.88 32.53 38.30
C LYS A 772 5.62 34.04 38.33
N PHE A 773 6.65 34.82 38.66
CA PHE A 773 6.55 36.28 38.67
C PHE A 773 6.12 36.82 37.30
N PHE A 774 6.78 36.36 36.24
CA PHE A 774 6.50 36.84 34.90
C PHE A 774 5.15 36.35 34.35
N HIS A 775 4.72 35.14 34.68
CA HIS A 775 3.44 34.62 34.24
C HIS A 775 2.25 35.43 34.79
N VAL A 776 2.35 35.97 36.01
CA VAL A 776 1.35 36.91 36.53
C VAL A 776 1.29 38.18 35.68
N VAL A 777 2.44 38.67 35.21
CA VAL A 777 2.54 39.86 34.36
C VAL A 777 2.04 39.58 32.94
N SER A 778 2.45 38.47 32.34
CA SER A 778 2.09 38.11 30.95
C SER A 778 0.59 37.92 30.75
N LYS A 779 -0.14 37.46 31.79
CA LYS A 779 -1.61 37.35 31.79
C LYS A 779 -2.28 38.70 31.59
N ILE A 780 -1.69 39.79 32.09
CA ILE A 780 -2.22 41.16 31.93
C ILE A 780 -2.05 41.61 30.48
N ASP A 781 -0.90 41.30 29.89
CA ASP A 781 -0.55 41.69 28.52
C ASP A 781 -1.08 40.70 27.45
N ASN A 782 -1.82 39.68 27.88
CA ASN A 782 -2.40 38.61 27.06
C ASN A 782 -1.38 37.90 26.14
N ILE A 783 -0.20 37.63 26.68
CA ILE A 783 0.88 36.91 25.99
C ILE A 783 0.84 35.44 26.40
N GLU A 784 1.02 34.53 25.46
CA GLU A 784 1.27 33.12 25.75
C GLU A 784 2.69 32.91 26.27
N VAL A 785 2.84 32.20 27.39
CA VAL A 785 4.13 31.83 27.97
C VAL A 785 4.33 30.34 27.81
N VAL A 786 5.26 29.96 26.95
CA VAL A 786 5.53 28.56 26.59
C VAL A 786 6.71 28.03 27.40
N GLY A 787 6.52 26.88 28.03
CA GLY A 787 7.62 26.13 28.62
C GLY A 787 8.16 25.08 27.65
N ASP A 788 9.44 25.18 27.30
CA ASP A 788 10.21 24.17 26.56
C ASP A 788 11.17 23.44 27.50
N ASP A 789 12.36 24.00 27.78
CA ASP A 789 13.34 23.40 28.70
C ASP A 789 12.77 23.28 30.13
N LEU A 790 11.90 24.22 30.52
CA LEU A 790 11.17 24.19 31.78
C LEU A 790 10.38 22.89 31.96
N LEU A 791 9.76 22.40 30.88
CA LEU A 791 8.82 21.28 30.92
C LEU A 791 9.43 19.99 30.38
N ALA A 792 10.30 20.07 29.37
CA ALA A 792 10.92 18.95 28.67
C ALA A 792 9.93 17.85 28.23
N THR A 793 8.69 18.25 27.90
CA THR A 793 7.55 17.33 27.65
C THR A 793 7.36 16.28 28.78
N ASN A 794 7.76 16.60 30.00
CA ASN A 794 7.78 15.69 31.15
C ASN A 794 6.59 15.95 32.08
N LEU A 795 5.76 14.92 32.31
CA LEU A 795 4.56 15.04 33.15
C LEU A 795 4.86 15.56 34.56
N ILE A 796 5.96 15.16 35.20
CA ILE A 796 6.30 15.60 36.56
C ILE A 796 6.58 17.11 36.58
N ARG A 797 7.24 17.63 35.53
CA ARG A 797 7.52 19.06 35.41
C ARG A 797 6.29 19.85 35.01
N ILE A 798 5.42 19.29 34.17
CA ILE A 798 4.10 19.88 33.86
C ILE A 798 3.28 20.05 35.14
N GLU A 799 3.20 19.02 35.99
CA GLU A 799 2.49 19.16 37.29
C GLU A 799 3.11 20.24 38.16
N LYS A 800 4.43 20.24 38.32
CA LYS A 800 5.12 21.25 39.13
C LYS A 800 4.89 22.67 38.59
N ALA A 801 4.98 22.86 37.27
CA ALA A 801 4.75 24.15 36.63
C ALA A 801 3.31 24.64 36.82
N ALA A 802 2.33 23.73 36.78
CA ALA A 802 0.95 24.03 37.12
C ALA A 802 0.77 24.42 38.60
N GLU A 803 1.41 23.68 39.52
CA GLU A 803 1.36 23.96 40.96
C GLU A 803 1.90 25.35 41.32
N VAL A 804 2.97 25.78 40.65
CA VAL A 804 3.59 27.09 40.90
C VAL A 804 3.07 28.21 39.99
N ASP A 805 2.16 27.90 39.05
CA ASP A 805 1.64 28.81 38.03
C ASP A 805 2.77 29.46 37.19
N ALA A 806 3.67 28.64 36.63
CA ALA A 806 4.85 29.10 35.91
C ALA A 806 4.60 29.47 34.43
N CYS A 807 3.68 28.81 33.75
CA CYS A 807 3.37 29.02 32.33
C CYS A 807 1.92 28.59 32.01
N ASP A 808 1.48 28.84 30.77
CA ASP A 808 0.14 28.48 30.27
C ASP A 808 0.17 27.71 28.93
N SER A 809 1.37 27.32 28.48
CA SER A 809 1.54 26.57 27.24
C SER A 809 2.69 25.56 27.33
N LEU A 810 2.43 24.38 26.75
CA LEU A 810 3.39 23.28 26.62
C LEU A 810 4.00 23.28 25.22
N LEU A 811 5.33 23.42 25.10
CA LEU A 811 6.02 23.06 23.87
C LEU A 811 6.11 21.52 23.78
N LEU A 812 5.41 20.93 22.82
CA LEU A 812 5.35 19.48 22.66
C LEU A 812 6.43 19.01 21.67
N LYS A 813 7.45 18.33 22.20
CA LYS A 813 8.48 17.64 21.41
C LYS A 813 8.42 16.14 21.66
N VAL A 814 7.89 15.39 20.70
CA VAL A 814 7.64 13.94 20.85
C VAL A 814 8.88 13.14 21.27
N ASN A 815 10.07 13.55 20.82
CA ASN A 815 11.31 12.85 21.15
C ASN A 815 11.86 13.17 22.55
N GLN A 816 11.39 14.24 23.21
CA GLN A 816 11.76 14.54 24.61
C GLN A 816 11.12 13.56 25.59
N ILE A 817 9.96 12.98 25.25
CA ILE A 817 9.30 11.97 26.09
C ILE A 817 9.47 10.55 25.56
N GLY A 818 9.61 10.37 24.23
CA GLY A 818 10.09 9.14 23.60
C GLY A 818 9.03 8.15 23.13
N THR A 819 7.74 8.42 23.34
CA THR A 819 6.63 7.70 22.68
C THR A 819 5.52 8.66 22.25
N VAL A 820 4.75 8.27 21.24
CA VAL A 820 3.58 9.04 20.81
C VAL A 820 2.50 8.99 21.90
N SER A 821 2.27 7.85 22.56
CA SER A 821 1.25 7.75 23.63
C SER A 821 1.55 8.64 24.83
N GLU A 822 2.81 8.73 25.29
CA GLU A 822 3.16 9.67 26.37
C GLU A 822 3.06 11.14 25.91
N SER A 823 3.35 11.42 24.63
CA SER A 823 3.16 12.75 24.04
C SER A 823 1.68 13.17 24.05
N LEU A 824 0.78 12.25 23.70
CA LEU A 824 -0.67 12.47 23.77
C LEU A 824 -1.15 12.59 25.24
N ALA A 825 -0.54 11.86 26.17
CA ALA A 825 -0.84 12.00 27.60
C ALA A 825 -0.41 13.37 28.15
N ALA A 826 0.77 13.87 27.78
CA ALA A 826 1.23 15.22 28.12
C ALA A 826 0.32 16.30 27.54
N THR A 827 -0.06 16.14 26.27
CA THR A 827 -1.04 16.99 25.57
C THR A 827 -2.37 17.03 26.32
N LYS A 828 -2.93 15.85 26.63
CA LYS A 828 -4.19 15.74 27.37
C LYS A 828 -4.10 16.43 28.72
N ARG A 829 -2.99 16.26 29.43
CA ARG A 829 -2.80 16.87 30.74
C ARG A 829 -2.72 18.39 30.65
N ALA A 830 -2.00 18.93 29.67
CA ALA A 830 -1.97 20.37 29.42
C ALA A 830 -3.38 20.93 29.18
N TYR A 831 -4.18 20.28 28.33
CA TYR A 831 -5.57 20.70 28.10
C TYR A 831 -6.46 20.61 29.35
N GLU A 832 -6.28 19.61 30.21
CA GLU A 832 -6.99 19.50 31.50
C GLU A 832 -6.63 20.63 32.48
N LEU A 833 -5.41 21.17 32.37
CA LEU A 833 -4.96 22.35 33.12
C LEU A 833 -5.46 23.66 32.51
N GLY A 834 -6.15 23.62 31.37
CA GLY A 834 -6.57 24.80 30.62
C GLY A 834 -5.44 25.47 29.85
N TRP A 835 -4.32 24.77 29.65
CA TRP A 835 -3.17 25.25 28.88
C TRP A 835 -3.37 25.03 27.39
N VAL A 836 -2.50 25.68 26.61
CA VAL A 836 -2.36 25.44 25.17
C VAL A 836 -1.20 24.49 24.90
N VAL A 837 -1.19 23.87 23.72
CA VAL A 837 -0.11 23.00 23.27
C VAL A 837 0.46 23.58 21.98
N PHE A 838 1.79 23.75 21.96
CA PHE A 838 2.55 24.27 20.84
C PHE A 838 3.44 23.14 20.29
N VAL A 839 3.04 22.52 19.18
CA VAL A 839 3.79 21.39 18.61
C VAL A 839 5.10 21.89 18.01
N SER A 840 6.21 21.21 18.29
CA SER A 840 7.54 21.65 17.87
C SER A 840 8.31 20.59 17.10
N HIS A 841 9.09 21.06 16.12
CA HIS A 841 10.20 20.34 15.52
C HIS A 841 11.41 20.22 16.48
N ARG A 842 12.53 19.64 15.99
CA ARG A 842 13.87 19.82 16.60
C ARG A 842 14.85 20.48 15.62
N SER A 843 15.95 21.02 16.15
CA SER A 843 17.02 21.60 15.32
C SER A 843 17.66 20.58 14.37
N GLY A 844 17.83 19.32 14.77
CA GLY A 844 18.18 18.19 13.91
C GLY A 844 16.96 17.45 13.38
N GLU A 845 16.23 18.06 12.44
CA GLU A 845 15.03 17.46 11.85
C GLU A 845 15.33 16.43 10.76
N THR A 846 14.26 15.75 10.31
CA THR A 846 14.30 14.88 9.13
C THR A 846 13.21 15.26 8.13
N THR A 847 13.11 14.59 6.99
CA THR A 847 12.00 14.83 6.04
C THR A 847 10.69 14.13 6.45
N ASP A 848 10.65 13.48 7.61
CA ASP A 848 9.43 12.90 8.17
C ASP A 848 8.47 14.02 8.61
N ASP A 849 7.21 13.94 8.20
CA ASP A 849 6.18 14.97 8.37
C ASP A 849 5.23 14.70 9.55
N PHE A 850 5.51 13.73 10.41
CA PHE A 850 4.63 13.25 11.48
C PHE A 850 4.02 14.37 12.35
N ILE A 851 4.81 15.40 12.68
CA ILE A 851 4.35 16.48 13.56
C ILE A 851 3.28 17.37 12.91
N ALA A 852 3.14 17.38 11.58
CA ALA A 852 2.06 18.06 10.90
C ALA A 852 0.71 17.35 11.15
N ASP A 853 0.66 16.03 10.95
CA ASP A 853 -0.50 15.20 11.29
C ASP A 853 -0.78 15.23 12.81
N LEU A 854 0.26 15.24 13.65
CA LEU A 854 0.10 15.38 15.09
C LEU A 854 -0.57 16.69 15.47
N ALA A 855 -0.12 17.82 14.92
CA ALA A 855 -0.66 19.14 15.23
C ALA A 855 -2.16 19.24 14.90
N VAL A 856 -2.56 18.72 13.73
CA VAL A 856 -3.98 18.67 13.34
C VAL A 856 -4.75 17.65 14.17
N GLY A 857 -4.17 16.48 14.44
CA GLY A 857 -4.82 15.39 15.17
C GLY A 857 -5.12 15.75 16.62
N ILE A 858 -4.20 16.44 17.31
CA ILE A 858 -4.45 16.92 18.68
C ILE A 858 -5.24 18.23 18.72
N GLY A 859 -5.58 18.79 17.55
CA GLY A 859 -6.28 20.06 17.41
C GLY A 859 -5.53 21.22 18.07
N CYS A 860 -4.19 21.23 18.03
CA CYS A 860 -3.44 22.36 18.56
C CYS A 860 -3.66 23.58 17.68
N GLY A 861 -3.68 24.76 18.29
CA GLY A 861 -3.91 25.99 17.54
C GLY A 861 -2.70 26.46 16.73
N HIS A 862 -1.51 25.97 17.06
CA HIS A 862 -0.25 26.44 16.49
C HIS A 862 0.86 25.39 16.57
N LEU A 863 1.85 25.52 15.67
CA LEU A 863 3.08 24.72 15.66
C LEU A 863 4.29 25.57 15.25
N LYS A 864 5.50 25.14 15.64
CA LYS A 864 6.77 25.63 15.06
C LYS A 864 7.50 24.52 14.32
N ALA A 865 7.82 24.77 13.06
CA ALA A 865 8.53 23.83 12.19
C ALA A 865 9.69 24.47 11.41
N GLY A 866 10.15 25.66 11.80
CA GLY A 866 11.32 26.36 11.25
C GLY A 866 10.96 27.44 10.22
N ALA A 867 11.93 27.88 9.43
CA ALA A 867 11.67 28.81 8.33
C ALA A 867 10.92 28.12 7.17
N PRO A 868 10.27 28.87 6.26
CA PRO A 868 9.76 28.34 4.99
C PRO A 868 10.92 28.08 4.00
N CYS A 869 11.98 27.40 4.46
CA CYS A 869 13.12 26.95 3.68
C CYS A 869 13.77 25.72 4.32
N ARG A 870 14.62 25.03 3.54
CA ARG A 870 15.21 23.71 3.88
C ARG A 870 14.16 22.58 3.88
N GLY A 871 14.49 21.47 3.23
CA GLY A 871 13.53 20.42 2.88
C GLY A 871 12.86 19.76 4.09
N GLU A 872 13.60 19.62 5.19
CA GLU A 872 13.09 19.03 6.44
C GLU A 872 12.05 19.89 7.16
N ARG A 873 12.04 21.21 6.90
CA ARG A 873 11.06 22.17 7.44
C ARG A 873 9.84 22.23 6.52
N VAL A 874 10.13 22.45 5.22
CA VAL A 874 9.13 22.53 4.15
C VAL A 874 8.27 21.27 4.07
N ALA A 875 8.81 20.09 4.38
CA ALA A 875 8.05 18.84 4.43
C ALA A 875 6.79 18.94 5.33
N LYS A 876 6.90 19.56 6.50
CA LYS A 876 5.77 19.70 7.44
C LYS A 876 4.74 20.71 6.93
N TYR A 877 5.20 21.82 6.36
CA TYR A 877 4.32 22.84 5.79
C TYR A 877 3.55 22.33 4.58
N ASN A 878 4.22 21.57 3.71
CA ASN A 878 3.57 20.90 2.59
C ASN A 878 2.53 19.89 3.08
N ARG A 879 2.89 19.07 4.07
CA ARG A 879 1.94 18.12 4.65
C ARG A 879 0.71 18.81 5.25
N LEU A 880 0.85 19.98 5.86
CA LEU A 880 -0.31 20.75 6.35
C LEU A 880 -1.21 21.27 5.22
N MET A 881 -0.64 21.66 4.08
CA MET A 881 -1.43 22.02 2.89
C MET A 881 -2.14 20.80 2.31
N ASP A 882 -1.46 19.65 2.25
CA ASP A 882 -2.07 18.38 1.83
C ASP A 882 -3.26 18.01 2.75
N ILE A 883 -3.10 18.14 4.08
CA ILE A 883 -4.18 17.90 5.05
C ILE A 883 -5.35 18.87 4.84
N GLU A 884 -5.08 20.16 4.56
CA GLU A 884 -6.13 21.15 4.24
C GLU A 884 -6.94 20.71 3.00
N GLU A 885 -6.26 20.26 1.95
CA GLU A 885 -6.91 19.74 0.73
C GLU A 885 -7.68 18.43 0.97
N GLU A 886 -7.11 17.49 1.74
CA GLU A 886 -7.77 16.24 2.12
C GLU A 886 -9.06 16.48 2.90
N LEU A 887 -9.04 17.39 3.89
CA LEU A 887 -10.22 17.74 4.69
C LEU A 887 -11.32 18.35 3.81
N GLN A 888 -10.95 19.25 2.89
CA GLN A 888 -11.87 19.83 1.92
C GLN A 888 -12.47 18.77 0.98
N ALA A 889 -11.64 17.88 0.42
CA ALA A 889 -12.07 16.82 -0.49
C ALA A 889 -13.04 15.84 0.19
N ARG A 890 -12.77 15.48 1.46
CA ARG A 890 -13.66 14.65 2.28
C ARG A 890 -14.89 15.39 2.82
N LYS A 891 -14.99 16.71 2.62
CA LYS A 891 -16.04 17.58 3.16
C LYS A 891 -16.19 17.49 4.68
N VAL A 892 -15.07 17.31 5.37
CA VAL A 892 -15.00 17.35 6.83
C VAL A 892 -14.84 18.81 7.26
N GLY A 893 -15.56 19.22 8.31
CA GLY A 893 -15.41 20.58 8.84
C GLY A 893 -13.97 20.85 9.24
N SER A 894 -13.41 21.98 8.82
CA SER A 894 -12.11 22.43 9.29
C SER A 894 -12.03 23.96 9.34
N SER A 895 -11.17 24.47 10.21
CA SER A 895 -10.87 25.89 10.28
C SER A 895 -9.40 26.12 10.62
N TYR A 896 -8.80 27.09 9.94
CA TYR A 896 -7.52 27.64 10.35
C TYR A 896 -7.67 28.38 11.69
N ALA A 897 -6.78 28.11 12.65
CA ALA A 897 -6.94 28.60 14.02
C ALA A 897 -6.85 30.13 14.12
N GLY A 898 -6.07 30.77 13.23
CA GLY A 898 -5.98 32.22 13.09
C GLY A 898 -5.69 32.96 14.40
N GLU A 899 -6.38 34.08 14.63
CA GLU A 899 -6.27 34.86 15.87
C GLU A 899 -6.69 34.08 17.14
N SER A 900 -7.48 33.01 16.97
CA SER A 900 -7.96 32.17 18.07
C SER A 900 -7.03 31.00 18.40
N PHE A 901 -5.80 30.98 17.89
CA PHE A 901 -4.88 29.85 18.06
C PHE A 901 -4.75 29.38 19.52
N ARG A 902 -4.62 30.29 20.49
CA ARG A 902 -4.55 29.95 21.92
C ARG A 902 -5.75 29.15 22.45
N TYR A 903 -6.93 29.39 21.89
CA TYR A 903 -8.19 28.84 22.39
C TYR A 903 -8.80 27.81 21.46
N ALA A 904 -8.12 27.45 20.37
CA ALA A 904 -8.69 26.65 19.29
C ALA A 904 -9.22 25.30 19.76
N TYR A 905 -8.47 24.60 20.61
CA TYR A 905 -8.90 23.33 21.22
C TYR A 905 -10.16 23.49 22.07
N SER A 906 -10.20 24.53 22.92
CA SER A 906 -11.34 24.79 23.80
C SER A 906 -12.61 25.13 23.00
N GLN A 907 -12.49 25.94 21.95
CA GLN A 907 -13.61 26.34 21.09
C GLN A 907 -14.15 25.16 20.28
N ALA A 908 -13.27 24.30 19.75
CA ALA A 908 -13.66 23.11 19.00
C ALA A 908 -14.44 22.08 19.84
N LYS A 909 -14.25 22.08 21.18
CA LYS A 909 -15.00 21.18 22.08
C LYS A 909 -16.45 21.63 22.33
N PHE A 910 -16.73 22.93 22.17
CA PHE A 910 -18.06 23.51 22.41
C PHE A 910 -18.85 23.81 21.13
N ALA A 911 -18.18 23.80 19.97
CA ALA A 911 -18.79 23.86 18.64
C ALA A 911 -19.28 22.46 18.19
#